data_AF-A0A835IAE7-F1
#
_entry.id   AF-A0A835IAE7-F1
#
_cell.length_a   1.000
_cell.length_b   1.000
_cell.length_c   1.000
_cell.angle_alpha   90.00
_cell.angle_beta   90.00
_cell.angle_gamma   90.00
#
_symmetry.space_group_name_H-M   'P 1'
#
loop_
_entity.id
_entity.type
_entity.pdbx_description
1 polymer ?
#
loop_
_entity_poly.entity_id
_entity_poly.type
_entity_poly.pdbx_seq_one_letter_code
_entity_poly.pdbx_strand_id
1 'polypeptide(L)'
;MMSKGYVWIITDGLTDLLSSMNSSIVESMQGVLGIKAHVPRSEKVDNFKRSWKRNFFQKYSDIDEAELNIIGLWAYDSIWALATAVERLNTVSPRYKKLDNGTNTTDLENLGISENGPKLRDSILLTKFQGLSGEFWLKDGQLQSWTFKIINIIGKGEREIGFWSPTHGLSGNSDLTTKTSSQTNLGAIIWPGETTVVPKGWETPASEKKLKIGVPIKDGFSNFVKVEKDRETNATLATGFCIDVFKAAVDSMKYALPYEFVPFEKADGESAGDYNELVYQVYLQKYDVVVGDVTILANRSNYVDFTVPITESGVSIVVPVKEDVRKNAWIFLKPLTMELWLTTGAFFIYTGFVIWVLEHGINKDFRGKPSQQVGTIFYFTFSTFVFAHKERMISNFARFVMIIWVFVVLILTSSYTASLTSLLTVQQLQPTIKDISDLKKTGDYVGYLSGSFVYELAQSLGIHSSKLRPYRNVEAFHEALSKGSQDGGVSAIIDEIPYMKVLLAKYCTKYKMVGPTHRTAGFGFVFPKGSPLVPDISRAILNVTEGDKMEAINREWFGQQVSCQEQGTTTSESLSFDSFKGLFIISRVASATAVLVSIIIFLYEHRNIITSECSVSQKISAMAVQFDKEKDIFSKGSKKIDFLCARTTDGRESCVAECNASTPQIPASSVSVHEDTVYSTEGSIPSTNHCTPIQDPPGVIEITSVN
;
A
#
# COMPACT_ATOMS: atom_id res chain seq x y z
N MET A 1 39.80 -16.11 -23.68
CA MET A 1 38.84 -17.02 -23.02
C MET A 1 39.52 -18.09 -22.14
N MET A 2 40.85 -18.10 -21.96
CA MET A 2 41.56 -18.95 -20.98
C MET A 2 42.00 -18.17 -19.73
N SER A 3 41.38 -17.02 -19.48
CA SER A 3 41.63 -16.14 -18.34
C SER A 3 40.69 -16.45 -17.18
N LYS A 4 40.91 -15.79 -16.03
CA LYS A 4 39.99 -15.80 -14.89
C LYS A 4 38.56 -15.51 -15.36
N GLY A 5 37.57 -16.21 -14.79
CA GLY A 5 36.14 -16.01 -15.10
C GLY A 5 35.53 -17.00 -16.11
N TYR A 6 36.34 -17.75 -16.85
CA TYR A 6 35.88 -18.73 -17.84
C TYR A 6 35.83 -20.16 -17.29
N VAL A 7 34.97 -21.00 -17.87
CA VAL A 7 34.89 -22.44 -17.62
C VAL A 7 34.91 -23.18 -18.95
N TRP A 8 35.75 -24.20 -19.04
CA TRP A 8 35.82 -25.09 -20.21
C TRP A 8 35.69 -26.53 -19.75
N ILE A 9 34.82 -27.27 -20.45
CA ILE A 9 34.61 -28.69 -20.24
C ILE A 9 34.83 -29.39 -21.59
N ILE A 10 35.69 -30.39 -21.60
CA ILE A 10 36.01 -31.19 -22.79
C ILE A 10 35.51 -32.63 -22.60
N THR A 11 35.11 -33.25 -23.70
CA THR A 11 34.63 -34.63 -23.72
C THR A 11 35.79 -35.63 -23.72
N ASP A 12 35.47 -36.90 -23.55
CA ASP A 12 36.39 -38.04 -23.63
C ASP A 12 37.15 -38.09 -24.96
N GLY A 13 36.49 -37.79 -26.08
CA GLY A 13 37.14 -37.76 -27.40
C GLY A 13 38.36 -36.83 -27.49
N LEU A 14 38.34 -35.69 -26.79
CA LEU A 14 39.51 -34.79 -26.74
C LEU A 14 40.46 -35.15 -25.59
N THR A 15 39.90 -35.55 -24.45
CA THR A 15 40.65 -35.87 -23.23
C THR A 15 41.57 -37.08 -23.43
N ASP A 16 41.11 -38.09 -24.17
CA ASP A 16 41.89 -39.29 -24.49
C ASP A 16 43.02 -39.03 -25.51
N LEU A 17 43.01 -37.87 -26.17
CA LEU A 17 44.05 -37.44 -27.10
C LEU A 17 45.10 -36.54 -26.45
N LEU A 18 44.89 -36.06 -25.21
CA LEU A 18 45.80 -35.12 -24.54
C LEU A 18 47.24 -35.62 -24.47
N SER A 19 47.44 -36.92 -24.25
CA SER A 19 48.77 -37.53 -24.20
C SER A 19 49.49 -37.63 -25.55
N SER A 20 48.76 -37.41 -26.66
CA SER A 20 49.32 -37.32 -28.01
C SER A 20 49.49 -35.88 -28.50
N MET A 21 49.00 -34.89 -27.75
CA MET A 21 49.11 -33.48 -28.10
C MET A 21 50.47 -32.92 -27.67
N ASN A 22 50.94 -31.89 -28.38
CA ASN A 22 52.14 -31.18 -27.98
C ASN A 22 51.93 -30.56 -26.59
N SER A 23 52.93 -30.69 -25.71
CA SER A 23 52.91 -30.15 -24.35
C SER A 23 52.55 -28.65 -24.28
N SER A 24 52.90 -27.86 -25.29
CA SER A 24 52.52 -26.43 -25.37
C SER A 24 51.01 -26.22 -25.54
N ILE A 25 50.32 -27.13 -26.23
CA ILE A 25 48.86 -27.10 -26.42
C ILE A 25 48.18 -27.46 -25.10
N VAL A 26 48.65 -28.52 -24.43
CA VAL A 26 48.11 -28.95 -23.14
C VAL A 26 48.28 -27.85 -22.09
N GLU A 27 49.43 -27.18 -22.07
CA GLU A 27 49.71 -26.05 -21.18
C GLU A 27 48.79 -24.86 -21.44
N SER A 28 48.42 -24.61 -22.71
CA SER A 28 47.44 -23.58 -23.06
C SER A 28 46.01 -23.87 -22.57
N MET A 29 45.71 -25.14 -22.22
CA MET A 29 44.42 -25.60 -21.71
C MET A 29 44.34 -25.60 -20.17
N GLN A 30 45.19 -24.81 -19.51
CA GLN A 30 45.23 -24.76 -18.05
C GLN A 30 43.87 -24.37 -17.43
N GLY A 31 43.42 -25.20 -16.50
CA GLY A 31 42.15 -25.06 -15.78
C GLY A 31 40.92 -25.64 -16.51
N VAL A 32 41.10 -26.31 -17.65
CA VAL A 32 40.03 -27.02 -18.35
C VAL A 32 39.70 -28.33 -17.63
N LEU A 33 38.41 -28.62 -17.50
CA LEU A 33 37.91 -29.90 -16.98
C LEU A 33 37.69 -30.89 -18.11
N GLY A 34 38.14 -32.13 -17.92
CA GLY A 34 37.97 -33.21 -18.89
C GLY A 34 37.39 -34.47 -18.26
N ILE A 35 36.84 -35.33 -19.11
CA ILE A 35 36.30 -36.63 -18.75
C ILE A 35 37.12 -37.69 -19.49
N LYS A 36 37.60 -38.72 -18.80
CA LYS A 36 38.47 -39.77 -19.36
C LYS A 36 37.93 -41.14 -19.00
N ALA A 37 37.95 -42.11 -19.90
CA ALA A 37 37.53 -43.47 -19.56
C ALA A 37 38.46 -44.07 -18.49
N HIS A 38 37.89 -44.63 -17.41
CA HIS A 38 38.69 -45.25 -16.35
C HIS A 38 38.99 -46.71 -16.69
N VAL A 39 40.28 -47.05 -16.73
CA VAL A 39 40.75 -48.43 -16.84
C VAL A 39 41.37 -48.84 -15.50
N PRO A 40 40.85 -49.87 -14.84
CA PRO A 40 41.45 -50.40 -13.62
C PRO A 40 42.91 -50.80 -13.85
N ARG A 41 43.81 -50.36 -12.96
CA ARG A 41 45.21 -50.77 -13.04
C ARG A 41 45.31 -52.27 -12.78
N SER A 42 45.95 -52.98 -13.70
CA SER A 42 46.28 -54.39 -13.54
C SER A 42 47.64 -54.68 -14.18
N GLU A 43 48.34 -55.67 -13.62
CA GLU A 43 49.66 -56.07 -14.13
C GLU A 43 49.60 -56.48 -15.61
N LYS A 44 48.49 -57.11 -16.05
CA LYS A 44 48.23 -57.48 -17.44
C LYS A 44 48.20 -56.25 -18.36
N VAL A 45 47.49 -55.19 -17.95
CA VAL A 45 47.39 -53.94 -18.73
C VAL A 45 48.75 -53.24 -18.78
N ASP A 46 49.48 -53.17 -17.68
CA ASP A 46 50.79 -52.52 -17.64
C ASP A 46 51.84 -53.28 -18.48
N ASN A 47 51.84 -54.61 -18.41
CA ASN A 47 52.69 -55.45 -19.25
C ASN A 47 52.33 -55.29 -20.74
N PHE A 48 51.03 -55.23 -21.08
CA PHE A 48 50.59 -54.99 -22.45
C PHE A 48 51.02 -53.61 -22.96
N LYS A 49 50.80 -52.54 -22.18
CA LYS A 49 51.23 -51.17 -22.51
C LYS A 49 52.73 -51.09 -22.75
N ARG A 50 53.55 -51.72 -21.89
CA ARG A 50 55.01 -51.79 -22.07
C ARG A 50 55.41 -52.54 -23.34
N SER A 51 54.79 -53.70 -23.59
CA SER A 51 55.06 -54.52 -24.78
C SER A 51 54.66 -53.78 -26.07
N TRP A 52 53.48 -53.17 -26.08
CA TRP A 52 52.98 -52.36 -27.20
C TRP A 52 53.92 -51.19 -27.49
N LYS A 53 54.31 -50.42 -26.46
CA LYS A 53 55.21 -49.27 -26.58
C LYS A 53 56.55 -49.68 -27.20
N ARG A 54 57.13 -50.79 -26.72
CA ARG A 54 58.38 -51.34 -27.27
C ARG A 54 58.25 -51.72 -28.74
N ASN A 55 57.20 -52.46 -29.11
CA ASN A 55 56.99 -52.90 -30.49
C ASN A 55 56.65 -51.73 -31.43
N PHE A 56 55.95 -50.70 -30.93
CA PHE A 56 55.58 -49.52 -31.69
C PHE A 56 56.81 -48.71 -32.10
N PHE A 57 57.69 -48.36 -31.15
CA PHE A 57 58.91 -47.60 -31.46
C PHE A 57 59.96 -48.41 -32.23
N GLN A 58 59.94 -49.74 -32.13
CA GLN A 58 60.77 -50.57 -33.00
C GLN A 58 60.38 -50.46 -34.48
N LYS A 59 59.09 -50.22 -34.76
CA LYS A 59 58.55 -50.14 -36.11
C LYS A 59 58.47 -48.71 -36.65
N TYR A 60 58.31 -47.73 -35.76
CA TYR A 60 58.20 -46.31 -36.06
C TYR A 60 59.22 -45.53 -35.22
N SER A 61 60.45 -45.46 -35.73
CA SER A 61 61.58 -44.80 -35.06
C SER A 61 61.47 -43.27 -35.01
N ASP A 62 60.62 -42.69 -35.85
CA ASP A 62 60.53 -41.24 -36.06
C ASP A 62 59.50 -40.56 -35.14
N ILE A 63 58.83 -41.34 -34.29
CA ILE A 63 57.85 -40.86 -33.32
C ILE A 63 58.51 -40.94 -31.94
N ASP A 64 58.66 -39.80 -31.27
CA ASP A 64 59.34 -39.72 -29.97
C ASP A 64 58.40 -40.06 -28.79
N GLU A 65 57.10 -39.79 -28.92
CA GLU A 65 56.11 -40.01 -27.86
C GLU A 65 54.83 -40.65 -28.41
N ALA A 66 54.47 -41.81 -27.85
CA ALA A 66 53.23 -42.52 -28.13
C ALA A 66 52.74 -43.19 -26.85
N GLU A 67 51.48 -42.92 -26.50
CA GLU A 67 50.79 -43.56 -25.38
C GLU A 67 49.57 -44.32 -25.87
N LEU A 68 49.35 -45.52 -25.32
CA LEU A 68 48.18 -46.32 -25.62
C LEU A 68 46.94 -45.75 -24.90
N ASN A 69 46.02 -45.18 -25.67
CA ASN A 69 44.74 -44.67 -25.18
C ASN A 69 43.69 -45.78 -24.99
N ILE A 70 42.51 -45.41 -24.49
CA ILE A 70 41.39 -46.36 -24.27
C ILE A 70 40.93 -47.03 -25.57
N ILE A 71 40.93 -46.28 -26.68
CA ILE A 71 40.50 -46.79 -28.00
C ILE A 71 41.38 -47.98 -28.42
N GLY A 72 42.69 -47.90 -28.17
CA GLY A 72 43.61 -49.01 -28.42
C GLY A 72 43.31 -50.25 -27.57
N LEU A 73 42.89 -50.07 -26.31
CA LEU A 73 42.47 -51.17 -25.44
C LEU A 73 41.13 -51.78 -25.89
N TRP A 74 40.18 -50.95 -26.31
CA TRP A 74 38.91 -51.43 -26.89
C TRP A 74 39.12 -52.18 -28.19
N ALA A 75 40.07 -51.77 -29.04
CA ALA A 75 40.41 -52.50 -30.25
C ALA A 75 40.94 -53.91 -29.92
N TYR A 76 41.82 -54.03 -28.92
CA TYR A 76 42.31 -55.32 -28.45
C TYR A 76 41.18 -56.23 -27.93
N ASP A 77 40.34 -55.70 -27.04
CA ASP A 77 39.22 -56.46 -26.47
C ASP A 77 38.18 -56.83 -27.52
N SER A 78 37.93 -55.97 -28.51
CA SER A 78 36.99 -56.24 -29.62
C SER A 78 37.46 -57.38 -30.50
N ILE A 79 38.76 -57.44 -30.82
CA ILE A 79 39.35 -58.56 -31.59
C ILE A 79 39.27 -59.84 -30.77
N TRP A 80 39.53 -59.78 -29.47
CA TRP A 80 39.41 -60.94 -28.58
C TRP A 80 37.97 -61.45 -28.50
N ALA A 81 37.00 -60.54 -28.41
CA ALA A 81 35.58 -60.85 -28.40
C ALA A 81 35.15 -61.54 -29.70
N LEU A 82 35.63 -61.03 -30.85
CA LEU A 82 35.38 -61.62 -32.16
C LEU A 82 36.00 -63.01 -32.29
N ALA A 83 37.27 -63.17 -31.90
CA ALA A 83 37.97 -64.46 -31.95
C ALA A 83 37.24 -65.51 -31.09
N THR A 84 36.85 -65.13 -29.87
CA THR A 84 36.09 -65.98 -28.95
C THR A 84 34.72 -66.37 -29.54
N ALA A 85 34.04 -65.43 -30.20
CA ALA A 85 32.74 -65.70 -30.82
C ALA A 85 32.88 -66.66 -32.02
N VAL A 86 33.92 -66.49 -32.84
CA VAL A 86 34.17 -67.39 -33.98
C VAL A 86 34.55 -68.80 -33.50
N GLU A 87 35.39 -68.89 -32.47
CA GLU A 87 35.79 -70.17 -31.86
C GLU A 87 34.58 -70.94 -31.30
N ARG A 88 33.66 -70.24 -30.63
CA ARG A 88 32.40 -70.82 -30.10
C ARG A 88 31.49 -71.39 -31.17
N LEU A 89 31.44 -70.77 -32.35
CA LEU A 89 30.57 -71.24 -33.44
C LEU A 89 31.10 -72.50 -34.11
N ASN A 90 32.40 -72.77 -34.01
CA ASN A 90 33.08 -73.93 -34.61
C ASN A 90 32.65 -74.21 -36.06
N THR A 91 32.43 -73.13 -36.85
CA THR A 91 31.92 -73.22 -38.22
C THR A 91 33.06 -73.23 -39.23
N VAL A 92 33.08 -74.25 -40.10
CA VAL A 92 34.18 -74.54 -41.03
C VAL A 92 34.09 -73.78 -42.36
N SER A 93 32.96 -73.15 -42.71
CA SER A 93 32.84 -72.35 -43.95
C SER A 93 31.67 -71.35 -43.93
N PRO A 94 31.82 -70.13 -44.48
CA PRO A 94 30.72 -69.19 -44.60
C PRO A 94 29.74 -69.63 -45.71
N ARG A 95 28.45 -69.75 -45.37
CA ARG A 95 27.36 -70.00 -46.34
C ARG A 95 26.58 -68.72 -46.59
N TYR A 96 26.37 -68.39 -47.86
CA TYR A 96 25.66 -67.19 -48.28
C TYR A 96 24.41 -67.58 -49.05
N LYS A 97 23.27 -67.00 -48.64
CA LYS A 97 22.01 -67.09 -49.37
C LYS A 97 21.96 -65.93 -50.37
N LYS A 98 21.99 -66.24 -51.67
CA LYS A 98 21.72 -65.24 -52.71
C LYS A 98 20.25 -64.84 -52.64
N LEU A 99 19.99 -63.54 -52.77
CA LEU A 99 18.64 -63.00 -52.87
C LEU A 99 18.22 -63.08 -54.34
N ASP A 100 17.18 -63.86 -54.66
CA ASP A 100 16.69 -63.95 -56.04
C ASP A 100 15.77 -62.75 -56.35
N ASN A 101 16.27 -61.93 -57.29
CA ASN A 101 15.61 -60.97 -58.16
C ASN A 101 14.99 -59.66 -57.62
N GLY A 102 15.42 -58.57 -58.25
CA GLY A 102 14.60 -57.37 -58.45
C GLY A 102 15.38 -56.12 -58.84
N THR A 103 15.71 -55.97 -60.13
CA THR A 103 16.20 -54.73 -60.78
C THR A 103 17.48 -54.10 -60.21
N ASN A 104 18.61 -54.44 -60.84
CA ASN A 104 19.94 -53.86 -60.65
C ASN A 104 19.89 -52.33 -60.61
N THR A 105 19.97 -51.73 -59.42
CA THR A 105 20.29 -50.31 -59.31
C THR A 105 21.55 -50.03 -58.49
N THR A 106 22.07 -51.00 -57.72
CA THR A 106 23.41 -50.91 -57.10
C THR A 106 24.09 -52.26 -56.92
N ASP A 107 25.43 -52.31 -57.03
CA ASP A 107 26.26 -53.53 -56.88
C ASP A 107 26.22 -54.14 -55.45
N LEU A 108 25.59 -53.44 -54.50
CA LEU A 108 25.37 -53.90 -53.13
C LEU A 108 24.29 -54.99 -53.03
N GLU A 109 23.36 -55.04 -53.98
CA GLU A 109 22.27 -56.04 -54.05
C GLU A 109 22.78 -57.44 -54.45
N ASN A 110 24.01 -57.53 -54.97
CA ASN A 110 24.70 -58.78 -55.28
C ASN A 110 25.32 -59.46 -54.04
N LEU A 111 25.40 -58.77 -52.89
CA LEU A 111 25.96 -59.33 -51.66
C LEU A 111 24.94 -60.29 -51.02
N GLY A 112 25.21 -61.59 -51.10
CA GLY A 112 24.39 -62.62 -50.43
C GLY A 112 24.39 -62.45 -48.91
N ILE A 113 23.24 -62.73 -48.28
CA ILE A 113 23.12 -62.67 -46.81
C ILE A 113 23.79 -63.92 -46.22
N SER A 114 24.75 -63.73 -45.32
CA SER A 114 25.39 -64.84 -44.62
C SER A 114 24.40 -65.55 -43.70
N GLU A 115 24.20 -66.85 -43.91
CA GLU A 115 23.38 -67.69 -43.02
C GLU A 115 23.99 -67.82 -41.62
N ASN A 116 25.31 -67.65 -41.54
CA ASN A 116 26.06 -67.66 -40.29
C ASN A 116 26.08 -66.28 -39.61
N GLY A 117 25.69 -65.22 -40.32
CA GLY A 117 25.70 -63.83 -39.81
C GLY A 117 24.90 -63.65 -38.52
N PRO A 118 23.62 -64.07 -38.46
CA PRO A 118 22.82 -63.99 -37.23
C PRO A 118 23.43 -64.80 -36.08
N LYS A 119 23.92 -66.02 -36.37
CA LYS A 119 24.58 -66.87 -35.37
C LYS A 119 25.84 -66.22 -34.81
N LEU A 120 26.64 -65.59 -35.67
CA LEU A 120 27.83 -64.86 -35.27
C LEU A 120 27.50 -63.63 -34.44
N ARG A 121 26.49 -62.86 -34.84
CA ARG A 121 25.97 -61.74 -34.04
C ARG A 121 25.55 -62.20 -32.65
N ASP A 122 24.76 -63.26 -32.56
CA ASP A 122 24.28 -63.79 -31.28
C ASP A 122 25.44 -64.29 -30.42
N SER A 123 26.43 -64.96 -31.04
CA SER A 123 27.64 -65.39 -30.33
C SER A 123 28.49 -64.21 -29.82
N ILE A 124 28.59 -63.11 -30.57
CA ILE A 124 29.29 -61.89 -30.14
C ILE A 124 28.54 -61.25 -28.96
N LEU A 125 27.21 -61.17 -29.02
CA LEU A 125 26.39 -60.60 -27.94
C LEU A 125 26.46 -61.43 -26.65
N LEU A 126 26.64 -62.75 -26.76
CA LEU A 126 26.82 -63.68 -25.64
C LEU A 126 28.28 -63.72 -25.11
N THR A 127 29.21 -63.03 -25.74
CA THR A 127 30.61 -63.01 -25.30
C THR A 127 30.75 -62.11 -24.07
N LYS A 128 31.17 -62.73 -22.96
CA LYS A 128 31.45 -62.07 -21.69
C LYS A 128 32.79 -62.56 -21.16
N PHE A 129 33.72 -61.65 -20.92
CA PHE A 129 35.06 -61.97 -20.40
C PHE A 129 35.70 -60.75 -19.73
N GLN A 130 36.77 -60.97 -18.97
CA GLN A 130 37.60 -59.88 -18.44
C GLN A 130 38.69 -59.52 -19.45
N GLY A 131 38.53 -58.38 -20.12
CA GLY A 131 39.49 -57.81 -21.07
C GLY A 131 40.52 -56.91 -20.42
N LEU A 132 41.28 -56.19 -21.24
CA LEU A 132 42.24 -55.17 -20.80
C LEU A 132 41.57 -53.86 -20.38
N SER A 133 40.42 -53.52 -20.97
CA SER A 133 39.64 -52.32 -20.61
C SER A 133 38.69 -52.52 -19.42
N GLY A 134 38.55 -53.75 -18.92
CA GLY A 134 37.65 -54.12 -17.83
C GLY A 134 36.79 -55.33 -18.19
N GLU A 135 35.61 -55.43 -17.57
CA GLU A 135 34.63 -56.46 -17.92
C GLU A 135 34.02 -56.14 -19.30
N PHE A 136 34.25 -57.01 -20.28
CA PHE A 136 33.64 -56.89 -21.60
C PHE A 136 32.28 -57.57 -21.59
N TRP A 137 31.22 -56.79 -21.80
CA TRP A 137 29.87 -57.28 -21.95
C TRP A 137 29.05 -56.30 -22.79
N LEU A 138 28.49 -56.80 -23.90
CA LEU A 138 27.55 -56.08 -24.75
C LEU A 138 26.10 -56.37 -24.31
N LYS A 139 25.41 -55.36 -23.79
CA LYS A 139 23.96 -55.41 -23.54
C LYS A 139 23.28 -54.60 -24.63
N ASP A 140 22.32 -55.20 -25.32
CA ASP A 140 21.61 -54.58 -26.47
C ASP A 140 22.57 -54.08 -27.58
N GLY A 141 23.74 -54.69 -27.71
CA GLY A 141 24.77 -54.29 -28.68
C GLY A 141 25.71 -53.17 -28.22
N GLN A 142 25.61 -52.72 -26.95
CA GLN A 142 26.46 -51.66 -26.39
C GLN A 142 27.28 -52.16 -25.19
N LEU A 143 28.55 -51.74 -25.13
CA LEU A 143 29.45 -52.06 -24.01
C LEU A 143 28.96 -51.43 -22.70
N GLN A 144 28.95 -52.16 -21.59
CA GLN A 144 28.36 -51.71 -20.31
C GLN A 144 29.36 -51.17 -19.27
N SER A 145 30.65 -50.98 -19.61
CA SER A 145 31.65 -50.41 -18.70
C SER A 145 31.77 -48.89 -18.89
N TRP A 146 31.23 -48.09 -17.95
CA TRP A 146 31.15 -46.62 -18.04
C TRP A 146 31.66 -45.92 -16.77
N THR A 147 32.76 -46.39 -16.18
CA THR A 147 33.42 -45.62 -15.13
C THR A 147 34.27 -44.54 -15.81
N PHE A 148 33.99 -43.28 -15.53
CA PHE A 148 34.78 -42.16 -16.03
C PHE A 148 35.60 -41.56 -14.90
N LYS A 149 36.82 -41.17 -15.21
CA LYS A 149 37.68 -40.34 -14.40
C LYS A 149 37.51 -38.88 -14.82
N ILE A 150 37.28 -38.01 -13.86
CA ILE A 150 37.22 -36.56 -14.07
C ILE A 150 38.59 -36.00 -13.79
N ILE A 151 39.10 -35.23 -14.74
CA ILE A 151 40.42 -34.61 -14.67
C ILE A 151 40.34 -33.10 -14.78
N ASN A 152 41.34 -32.43 -14.22
CA ASN A 152 41.61 -31.01 -14.42
C ASN A 152 43.01 -30.87 -15.02
N ILE A 153 43.12 -30.14 -16.13
CA ILE A 153 44.39 -29.90 -16.83
C ILE A 153 45.17 -28.80 -16.09
N ILE A 154 46.36 -29.13 -15.60
CA ILE A 154 47.22 -28.21 -14.85
C ILE A 154 48.64 -28.28 -15.42
N GLY A 155 49.11 -27.17 -16.00
CA GLY A 155 50.37 -27.12 -16.72
C GLY A 155 50.41 -28.18 -17.83
N LYS A 156 51.43 -29.04 -17.81
CA LYS A 156 51.63 -30.11 -18.80
C LYS A 156 50.96 -31.44 -18.43
N GLY A 157 50.20 -31.49 -17.33
CA GLY A 157 49.70 -32.73 -16.75
C GLY A 157 48.20 -32.74 -16.47
N GLU A 158 47.71 -33.93 -16.15
CA GLU A 158 46.33 -34.19 -15.75
C GLU A 158 46.27 -34.39 -14.23
N ARG A 159 45.42 -33.63 -13.53
CA ARG A 159 45.10 -33.86 -12.11
C ARG A 159 43.77 -34.59 -12.00
N GLU A 160 43.75 -35.69 -11.26
CA GLU A 160 42.51 -36.42 -10.95
C GLU A 160 41.67 -35.64 -9.92
N ILE A 161 40.38 -35.47 -10.23
CA ILE A 161 39.41 -34.80 -9.36
C ILE A 161 38.45 -35.81 -8.72
N GLY A 162 38.09 -36.87 -9.45
CA GLY A 162 37.21 -37.92 -8.96
C GLY A 162 36.77 -38.87 -10.06
N PHE A 163 35.79 -39.71 -9.75
CA PHE A 163 35.23 -40.72 -10.63
C PHE A 163 33.72 -40.56 -10.74
N TRP A 164 33.17 -40.91 -11.89
CA TRP A 164 31.74 -41.02 -12.12
C TRP A 164 31.39 -42.42 -12.57
N SER A 165 30.31 -42.98 -12.01
CA SER A 165 29.74 -44.25 -12.47
C SER A 165 28.21 -44.17 -12.52
N PRO A 166 27.53 -44.97 -13.36
CA PRO A 166 26.07 -44.98 -13.42
C PRO A 166 25.40 -45.35 -12.09
N THR A 167 26.05 -46.15 -11.25
CA THR A 167 25.47 -46.68 -10.00
C THR A 167 25.72 -45.78 -8.79
N HIS A 168 26.84 -45.05 -8.75
CA HIS A 168 27.24 -44.25 -7.58
C HIS A 168 27.31 -42.74 -7.86
N GLY A 169 27.09 -42.30 -9.09
CA GLY A 169 27.24 -40.90 -9.47
C GLY A 169 28.69 -40.43 -9.30
N LEU A 170 28.86 -39.17 -8.90
CA LEU A 170 30.16 -38.51 -8.72
C LEU A 170 30.77 -38.84 -7.34
N SER A 171 31.99 -39.39 -7.32
CA SER A 171 32.70 -39.85 -6.13
C SER A 171 34.16 -39.40 -6.13
N GLY A 172 34.74 -39.18 -4.95
CA GLY A 172 36.16 -38.88 -4.78
C GLY A 172 37.08 -40.12 -4.79
N ASN A 173 36.53 -41.31 -4.49
CA ASN A 173 37.31 -42.55 -4.38
C ASN A 173 37.04 -43.52 -5.53
N SER A 174 38.10 -44.22 -5.96
CA SER A 174 38.06 -45.32 -6.95
C SER A 174 37.40 -46.59 -6.40
N ASP A 175 37.43 -46.80 -5.07
CA ASP A 175 36.84 -47.97 -4.42
C ASP A 175 35.35 -47.74 -4.13
N LEU A 176 34.50 -48.23 -5.05
CA LEU A 176 33.03 -48.16 -5.01
C LEU A 176 32.38 -49.07 -3.93
N THR A 177 33.11 -49.49 -2.88
CA THR A 177 32.63 -50.50 -1.92
C THR A 177 32.06 -49.93 -0.62
N THR A 178 32.26 -48.65 -0.32
CA THR A 178 31.78 -48.05 0.93
C THR A 178 30.78 -46.91 0.68
N LYS A 179 29.50 -47.21 0.90
CA LYS A 179 28.46 -46.19 1.09
C LYS A 179 28.67 -45.48 2.42
N THR A 180 29.58 -44.50 2.45
CA THR A 180 29.58 -43.49 3.50
C THR A 180 28.85 -42.26 2.99
N SER A 181 27.72 -41.97 3.64
CA SER A 181 26.97 -40.74 3.49
C SER A 181 27.84 -39.52 3.77
N SER A 182 27.56 -38.44 3.04
CA SER A 182 27.95 -37.05 3.35
C SER A 182 29.45 -36.73 3.32
N GLN A 183 30.06 -36.76 2.14
CA GLN A 183 30.94 -35.72 1.57
C GLN A 183 31.67 -36.34 0.38
N THR A 184 31.31 -35.93 -0.84
CA THR A 184 32.11 -36.24 -2.03
C THR A 184 33.41 -35.46 -1.91
N ASN A 185 34.46 -36.06 -1.33
CA ASN A 185 35.80 -35.48 -1.26
C ASN A 185 36.42 -35.44 -2.66
N LEU A 186 35.93 -34.52 -3.50
CA LEU A 186 36.47 -34.26 -4.82
C LEU A 186 37.74 -33.43 -4.69
N GLY A 187 38.70 -33.66 -5.60
CA GLY A 187 39.90 -32.85 -5.69
C GLY A 187 39.59 -31.37 -5.93
N ALA A 188 40.39 -30.48 -5.35
CA ALA A 188 40.25 -29.05 -5.59
C ALA A 188 40.47 -28.71 -7.07
N ILE A 189 39.52 -27.96 -7.65
CA ILE A 189 39.55 -27.53 -9.05
C ILE A 189 40.26 -26.18 -9.15
N ILE A 190 41.23 -26.08 -10.04
CA ILE A 190 41.82 -24.83 -10.50
C ILE A 190 41.14 -24.46 -11.81
N TRP A 191 40.60 -23.25 -11.89
CA TRP A 191 39.95 -22.72 -13.08
C TRP A 191 40.95 -21.95 -13.96
N PRO A 192 40.60 -21.67 -15.23
CA PRO A 192 41.41 -20.81 -16.09
C PRO A 192 41.79 -19.50 -15.40
N GLY A 193 43.03 -19.03 -15.61
CA GLY A 193 43.60 -17.91 -14.86
C GLY A 193 44.07 -18.23 -13.44
N GLU A 194 44.35 -19.51 -13.15
CA GLU A 194 44.98 -19.99 -11.90
C GLU A 194 44.19 -19.67 -10.62
N THR A 195 42.85 -19.60 -10.72
CA THR A 195 42.00 -19.29 -9.57
C THR A 195 41.30 -20.53 -9.04
N THR A 196 41.13 -20.62 -7.73
CA THR A 196 40.30 -21.64 -7.06
C THR A 196 38.86 -21.16 -6.86
N VAL A 197 38.55 -19.91 -7.19
CA VAL A 197 37.20 -19.33 -7.08
C VAL A 197 36.34 -19.83 -8.23
N VAL A 198 35.22 -20.47 -7.91
CA VAL A 198 34.26 -20.98 -8.90
C VAL A 198 33.73 -19.82 -9.76
N PRO A 199 33.93 -19.85 -11.09
CA PRO A 199 33.40 -18.82 -11.98
C PRO A 199 31.87 -18.84 -11.99
N LYS A 200 31.25 -17.67 -12.04
CA LYS A 200 29.79 -17.52 -11.95
C LYS A 200 29.04 -17.83 -13.27
N GLY A 201 29.76 -18.16 -14.35
CA GLY A 201 29.17 -18.40 -15.67
C GLY A 201 28.89 -17.14 -16.50
N TRP A 202 29.11 -15.95 -15.94
CA TRP A 202 29.13 -14.67 -16.64
C TRP A 202 30.16 -13.75 -15.99
N GLU A 203 30.96 -13.06 -16.80
CA GLU A 203 31.92 -12.06 -16.34
C GLU A 203 31.48 -10.71 -16.91
N THR A 204 31.35 -9.68 -16.07
CA THR A 204 31.26 -8.30 -16.56
C THR A 204 32.53 -8.04 -17.36
N PRO A 205 32.46 -7.66 -18.65
CA PRO A 205 33.65 -7.46 -19.45
C PRO A 205 34.64 -6.59 -18.68
N ALA A 206 35.88 -7.06 -18.49
CA ALA A 206 36.95 -6.30 -17.85
C ALA A 206 37.37 -5.04 -18.65
N SER A 207 36.59 -4.66 -19.67
CA SER A 207 36.72 -3.49 -20.50
C SER A 207 35.48 -2.61 -20.29
N GLU A 208 35.65 -1.54 -19.53
CA GLU A 208 35.07 -0.17 -19.60
C GLU A 208 33.62 0.11 -20.05
N LYS A 209 32.83 -0.87 -20.51
CA LYS A 209 31.47 -0.63 -21.01
C LYS A 209 30.52 -0.50 -19.82
N LYS A 210 30.31 0.75 -19.41
CA LYS A 210 29.30 1.13 -18.41
C LYS A 210 27.92 0.70 -18.90
N LEU A 211 27.09 0.19 -18.00
CA LEU A 211 25.68 -0.07 -18.30
C LEU A 211 24.95 1.24 -18.58
N LYS A 212 24.21 1.28 -19.70
CA LYS A 212 23.38 2.41 -20.06
C LYS A 212 22.03 2.30 -19.37
N ILE A 213 21.85 3.11 -18.33
CA ILE A 213 20.61 3.16 -17.57
C ILE A 213 19.70 4.24 -18.14
N GLY A 214 18.59 3.82 -18.75
CA GLY A 214 17.53 4.73 -19.18
C GLY A 214 16.76 5.29 -17.97
N VAL A 215 16.55 6.60 -17.95
CA VAL A 215 15.81 7.30 -16.89
C VAL A 215 14.69 8.13 -17.51
N PRO A 216 13.43 8.05 -17.01
CA PRO A 216 12.33 8.84 -17.54
C PRO A 216 12.51 10.34 -17.23
N ILE A 217 12.09 11.19 -18.17
CA ILE A 217 11.93 12.63 -17.97
C ILE A 217 10.46 12.93 -17.70
N LYS A 218 10.16 13.65 -16.62
CA LYS A 218 8.78 14.08 -16.32
C LYS A 218 8.72 15.46 -15.68
N ASP A 219 7.60 16.14 -15.94
CA ASP A 219 7.25 17.42 -15.35
C ASP A 219 6.49 17.20 -14.03
N GLY A 220 7.19 17.18 -12.89
CA GLY A 220 6.58 17.04 -11.57
C GLY A 220 6.84 15.69 -10.90
N PHE A 221 6.45 15.54 -9.63
CA PHE A 221 6.79 14.37 -8.80
C PHE A 221 8.29 14.06 -8.79
N SER A 222 9.12 15.11 -8.75
CA SER A 222 10.58 15.05 -8.75
C SER A 222 11.17 14.29 -7.56
N ASN A 223 10.36 14.01 -6.53
CA ASN A 223 10.73 13.17 -5.40
C ASN A 223 11.06 11.74 -5.83
N PHE A 224 10.44 11.23 -6.90
CA PHE A 224 10.68 9.86 -7.36
C PHE A 224 11.84 9.74 -8.34
N VAL A 225 11.86 10.63 -9.33
CA VAL A 225 12.90 10.73 -10.37
C VAL A 225 12.97 12.18 -10.82
N LYS A 226 14.18 12.73 -10.85
CA LYS A 226 14.51 14.04 -11.38
C LYS A 226 15.83 13.93 -12.12
N VAL A 227 15.86 14.45 -13.34
CA VAL A 227 17.06 14.48 -14.15
C VAL A 227 17.45 15.92 -14.41
N GLU A 228 18.69 16.25 -14.10
CA GLU A 228 19.30 17.54 -14.38
C GLU A 228 20.59 17.32 -15.18
N LYS A 229 20.93 18.26 -16.06
CA LYS A 229 22.23 18.27 -16.73
C LYS A 229 23.16 19.18 -15.95
N ASP A 230 24.30 18.66 -15.53
CA ASP A 230 25.34 19.47 -14.91
C ASP A 230 25.85 20.51 -15.93
N ARG A 231 25.89 21.77 -15.51
CA ARG A 231 26.26 22.92 -16.35
C ARG A 231 27.73 22.92 -16.72
N GLU A 232 28.59 22.29 -15.92
CA GLU A 232 30.04 22.29 -16.14
C GLU A 232 30.51 21.06 -16.93
N THR A 233 29.94 19.88 -16.64
CA THR A 233 30.39 18.61 -17.25
C THR A 233 29.49 18.09 -18.36
N ASN A 234 28.31 18.68 -18.58
CA ASN A 234 27.23 18.13 -19.40
C ASN A 234 26.81 16.69 -18.99
N ALA A 235 27.20 16.23 -17.79
CA ALA A 235 26.82 14.92 -17.30
C ALA A 235 25.37 14.92 -16.83
N THR A 236 24.66 13.83 -17.12
CA THR A 236 23.30 13.61 -16.65
C THR A 236 23.32 13.25 -15.17
N LEU A 237 22.83 14.14 -14.32
CA LEU A 237 22.62 13.90 -12.90
C LEU A 237 21.20 13.41 -12.66
N ALA A 238 21.05 12.11 -12.39
CA ALA A 238 19.79 11.52 -11.95
C ALA A 238 19.72 11.50 -10.41
N THR A 239 18.62 12.03 -9.87
CA THR A 239 18.30 12.07 -8.45
C THR A 239 16.84 11.64 -8.24
N GLY A 240 16.48 11.25 -7.02
CA GLY A 240 15.12 10.83 -6.68
C GLY A 240 15.13 9.50 -5.93
N PHE A 241 14.01 9.20 -5.25
CA PHE A 241 13.81 7.99 -4.47
C PHE A 241 14.21 6.72 -5.24
N CYS A 242 13.74 6.55 -6.48
CA CYS A 242 14.02 5.34 -7.26
C CYS A 242 15.51 5.24 -7.63
N ILE A 243 16.15 6.38 -7.87
CA ILE A 243 17.57 6.45 -8.24
C ILE A 243 18.45 6.10 -7.03
N ASP A 244 18.13 6.61 -5.85
CA ASP A 244 18.93 6.36 -4.65
C ASP A 244 18.73 4.95 -4.10
N VAL A 245 17.53 4.36 -4.25
CA VAL A 245 17.31 2.93 -4.01
C VAL A 245 18.17 2.08 -4.94
N PHE A 246 18.26 2.44 -6.23
CA PHE A 246 19.13 1.74 -7.19
C PHE A 246 20.61 1.84 -6.82
N LYS A 247 21.10 3.06 -6.51
CA LYS A 247 22.49 3.27 -6.06
C LYS A 247 22.80 2.45 -4.81
N ALA A 248 21.94 2.52 -3.80
CA ALA A 248 22.10 1.76 -2.57
C ALA A 248 22.10 0.24 -2.79
N ALA A 249 21.27 -0.25 -3.73
CA ALA A 249 21.26 -1.65 -4.11
C ALA A 249 22.58 -2.04 -4.78
N VAL A 250 23.05 -1.27 -5.77
CA VAL A 250 24.33 -1.51 -6.45
C VAL A 250 25.51 -1.49 -5.48
N ASP A 251 25.55 -0.52 -4.57
CA ASP A 251 26.62 -0.39 -3.56
C ASP A 251 26.63 -1.56 -2.55
N SER A 252 25.51 -2.25 -2.37
CA SER A 252 25.40 -3.44 -1.51
C SER A 252 25.85 -4.74 -2.19
N MET A 253 26.13 -4.71 -3.51
CA MET A 253 26.54 -5.89 -4.25
C MET A 253 28.01 -6.26 -3.99
N LYS A 254 28.33 -7.54 -4.15
CA LYS A 254 29.70 -8.07 -3.91
C LYS A 254 30.69 -7.77 -5.05
N TYR A 255 30.26 -7.06 -6.08
CA TYR A 255 31.05 -6.73 -7.26
C TYR A 255 30.68 -5.33 -7.74
N ALA A 256 31.66 -4.63 -8.34
CA ALA A 256 31.44 -3.32 -8.91
C ALA A 256 30.63 -3.43 -10.22
N LEU A 257 29.56 -2.65 -10.33
CA LEU A 257 28.75 -2.53 -11.54
C LEU A 257 28.87 -1.10 -12.06
N PRO A 258 29.75 -0.83 -13.03
CA PRO A 258 29.87 0.52 -13.59
C PRO A 258 28.65 0.84 -14.46
N TYR A 259 28.05 2.00 -14.25
CA TYR A 259 26.86 2.46 -14.98
C TYR A 259 26.94 3.95 -15.33
N GLU A 260 26.12 4.36 -16.30
CA GLU A 260 25.86 5.75 -16.65
C GLU A 260 24.36 5.97 -16.84
N PHE A 261 23.86 7.13 -16.39
CA PHE A 261 22.46 7.50 -16.59
C PHE A 261 22.29 8.22 -17.93
N VAL A 262 21.32 7.77 -18.71
CA VAL A 262 20.97 8.33 -20.01
C VAL A 262 19.49 8.71 -19.97
N PRO A 263 19.16 10.01 -20.14
CA PRO A 263 17.77 10.45 -20.09
C PRO A 263 16.99 9.95 -21.30
N PHE A 264 15.71 9.66 -21.11
CA PHE A 264 14.77 9.37 -22.19
C PHE A 264 14.15 10.66 -22.70
N GLU A 265 14.93 11.42 -23.47
CA GLU A 265 14.57 12.75 -23.98
C GLU A 265 14.62 12.83 -25.51
N LYS A 266 13.83 13.73 -26.08
CA LYS A 266 13.95 14.22 -27.47
C LYS A 266 15.05 15.28 -27.56
N ALA A 267 15.34 15.71 -28.78
CA ALA A 267 16.36 16.73 -29.06
C ALA A 267 16.06 18.10 -28.41
N ASP A 268 14.80 18.36 -28.05
CA ASP A 268 14.32 19.56 -27.35
C ASP A 268 14.42 19.46 -25.82
N GLY A 269 14.79 18.31 -25.26
CA GLY A 269 14.85 18.05 -23.82
C GLY A 269 13.52 17.63 -23.19
N GLU A 270 12.44 17.50 -23.97
CA GLU A 270 11.19 16.92 -23.48
C GLU A 270 11.25 15.39 -23.45
N SER A 271 10.34 14.75 -22.72
CA SER A 271 10.24 13.29 -22.69
C SER A 271 10.07 12.72 -24.10
N ALA A 272 10.87 11.69 -24.40
CA ALA A 272 10.86 11.06 -25.71
C ALA A 272 9.57 10.27 -26.00
N GLY A 273 8.79 9.95 -24.96
CA GLY A 273 7.62 9.09 -25.07
C GLY A 273 6.95 8.79 -23.73
N ASP A 274 6.08 7.79 -23.72
CA ASP A 274 5.48 7.25 -22.49
C ASP A 274 6.35 6.15 -21.84
N TYR A 275 5.90 5.63 -20.70
CA TYR A 275 6.61 4.54 -20.01
C TYR A 275 6.60 3.21 -20.79
N ASN A 276 5.62 2.96 -21.65
CA ASN A 276 5.59 1.75 -22.47
C ASN A 276 6.69 1.80 -23.54
N GLU A 277 6.87 2.95 -24.17
CA GLU A 277 7.93 3.21 -25.15
C GLU A 277 9.32 3.17 -24.52
N LEU A 278 9.49 3.72 -23.32
CA LEU A 278 10.73 3.64 -22.54
C LEU A 278 11.10 2.18 -22.23
N VAL A 279 10.15 1.41 -21.70
CA VAL A 279 10.35 -0.02 -21.39
C VAL A 279 10.63 -0.81 -22.67
N TYR A 280 9.99 -0.46 -23.78
CA TYR A 280 10.24 -1.09 -25.07
C TYR A 280 11.66 -0.82 -25.61
N GLN A 281 12.29 0.31 -25.26
CA GLN A 281 13.70 0.55 -25.62
C GLN A 281 14.68 -0.44 -24.98
N VAL A 282 14.35 -1.04 -23.83
CA VAL A 282 15.14 -2.11 -23.21
C VAL A 282 15.06 -3.39 -24.03
N TYR A 283 13.87 -3.73 -24.53
CA TYR A 283 13.69 -4.85 -25.46
C TYR A 283 14.45 -4.65 -26.77
N LEU A 284 14.49 -3.42 -27.28
CA LEU A 284 15.30 -3.04 -28.45
C LEU A 284 16.81 -2.92 -28.14
N GLN A 285 17.25 -3.20 -26.90
CA GLN A 285 18.64 -3.12 -26.46
C GLN A 285 19.30 -1.74 -26.65
N LYS A 286 18.52 -0.65 -26.65
CA LYS A 286 19.08 0.70 -26.63
C LYS A 286 19.54 1.12 -25.24
N TYR A 287 18.81 0.68 -24.22
CA TYR A 287 19.20 0.78 -22.82
C TYR A 287 19.43 -0.63 -22.27
N ASP A 288 20.46 -0.79 -21.44
CA ASP A 288 20.76 -2.06 -20.79
C ASP A 288 19.83 -2.30 -19.59
N VAL A 289 19.41 -1.21 -18.94
CA VAL A 289 18.51 -1.20 -17.78
C VAL A 289 17.66 0.07 -17.84
N VAL A 290 16.43 0.05 -17.33
CA VAL A 290 15.68 1.28 -17.02
C VAL A 290 15.46 1.37 -15.51
N VAL A 291 15.80 2.52 -14.94
CA VAL A 291 15.63 2.84 -13.52
C VAL A 291 14.75 4.07 -13.41
N GLY A 292 13.68 3.94 -12.63
CA GLY A 292 12.73 5.01 -12.37
C GLY A 292 11.48 4.46 -11.69
N ASP A 293 10.45 5.30 -11.66
CA ASP A 293 9.10 5.01 -11.19
C ASP A 293 8.28 4.22 -12.21
N VAL A 294 8.85 3.12 -12.71
CA VAL A 294 8.21 2.27 -13.70
C VAL A 294 7.32 1.24 -13.02
N THR A 295 6.01 1.33 -13.22
CA THR A 295 5.06 0.33 -12.71
C THR A 295 5.22 -1.01 -13.40
N ILE A 296 5.26 -2.08 -12.61
CA ILE A 296 5.26 -3.46 -13.11
C ILE A 296 3.85 -3.80 -13.61
N LEU A 297 3.73 -4.08 -14.91
CA LEU A 297 2.47 -4.43 -15.58
C LEU A 297 2.63 -5.72 -16.38
N ALA A 298 1.55 -6.50 -16.48
CA ALA A 298 1.53 -7.78 -17.21
C ALA A 298 1.88 -7.62 -18.70
N ASN A 299 1.43 -6.54 -19.35
CA ASN A 299 1.78 -6.27 -20.75
C ASN A 299 3.29 -6.08 -20.91
N ARG A 300 3.91 -5.30 -20.02
CA ARG A 300 5.36 -5.03 -20.04
C ARG A 300 6.18 -6.30 -19.76
N SER A 301 5.75 -7.15 -18.83
CA SER A 301 6.46 -8.39 -18.49
C SER A 301 6.54 -9.43 -19.62
N ASN A 302 5.79 -9.23 -20.72
CA ASN A 302 5.89 -10.12 -21.87
C ASN A 302 7.25 -10.01 -22.57
N TYR A 303 7.89 -8.84 -22.55
CA TYR A 303 9.11 -8.55 -23.32
C TYR A 303 10.30 -8.04 -22.49
N VAL A 304 10.11 -7.74 -21.21
CA VAL A 304 11.16 -7.38 -20.25
C VAL A 304 10.97 -8.12 -18.93
N ASP A 305 12.04 -8.23 -18.14
CA ASP A 305 11.97 -8.71 -16.76
C ASP A 305 12.07 -7.54 -15.78
N PHE A 306 11.40 -7.66 -14.64
CA PHE A 306 11.41 -6.67 -13.58
C PHE A 306 12.12 -7.21 -12.34
N THR A 307 12.69 -6.31 -11.55
CA THR A 307 13.11 -6.62 -10.19
C THR A 307 11.90 -6.79 -9.27
N VAL A 308 12.15 -7.25 -8.05
CA VAL A 308 11.18 -7.10 -6.95
C VAL A 308 10.76 -5.63 -6.81
N PRO A 309 9.52 -5.35 -6.38
CA PRO A 309 9.02 -4.00 -6.31
C PRO A 309 9.67 -3.19 -5.17
N ILE A 310 9.92 -1.92 -5.44
CA ILE A 310 10.56 -0.97 -4.51
C ILE A 310 9.54 -0.10 -3.76
N THR A 311 8.27 -0.07 -4.19
CA THR A 311 7.20 0.75 -3.61
C THR A 311 5.93 -0.06 -3.38
N GLU A 312 5.02 0.53 -2.62
CA GLU A 312 3.70 -0.04 -2.39
C GLU A 312 2.91 -0.25 -3.69
N SER A 313 2.19 -1.35 -3.69
CA SER A 313 1.38 -1.85 -4.78
C SER A 313 -0.02 -1.25 -4.78
N GLY A 314 -0.47 -0.71 -5.92
CA GLY A 314 -1.88 -0.38 -6.16
C GLY A 314 -2.17 1.01 -6.72
N VAL A 315 -3.39 1.14 -7.23
CA VAL A 315 -4.02 2.39 -7.68
C VAL A 315 -5.16 2.71 -6.73
N SER A 316 -5.31 3.99 -6.38
CA SER A 316 -6.36 4.46 -5.47
C SER A 316 -7.00 5.75 -5.96
N ILE A 317 -8.14 6.09 -5.37
CA ILE A 317 -8.89 7.31 -5.66
C ILE A 317 -8.66 8.31 -4.53
N VAL A 318 -8.25 9.53 -4.86
CA VAL A 318 -8.23 10.66 -3.93
C VAL A 318 -9.42 11.57 -4.21
N VAL A 319 -10.16 11.91 -3.15
CA VAL A 319 -11.36 12.74 -3.21
C VAL A 319 -11.34 13.85 -2.15
N PRO A 320 -12.03 14.97 -2.39
CA PRO A 320 -12.24 15.99 -1.37
C PRO A 320 -13.05 15.45 -0.19
N VAL A 321 -12.63 15.82 1.00
CA VAL A 321 -13.36 15.55 2.24
C VAL A 321 -14.52 16.54 2.36
N LYS A 322 -15.71 16.06 2.75
CA LYS A 322 -16.84 16.96 3.04
C LYS A 322 -16.51 17.86 4.22
N GLU A 323 -16.94 19.12 4.15
CA GLU A 323 -16.74 20.08 5.23
C GLU A 323 -17.23 19.53 6.58
N ASP A 324 -16.48 19.83 7.64
CA ASP A 324 -16.77 19.38 8.99
C ASP A 324 -18.16 19.86 9.42
N VAL A 325 -19.02 18.89 9.75
CA VAL A 325 -20.39 19.12 10.19
C VAL A 325 -20.44 19.99 11.46
N ARG A 326 -19.38 20.01 12.28
CA ARG A 326 -19.27 20.83 13.50
C ARG A 326 -19.24 22.33 13.23
N LYS A 327 -18.87 22.78 12.03
CA LYS A 327 -18.92 24.21 11.68
C LYS A 327 -20.33 24.72 11.37
N ASN A 328 -21.33 23.83 11.34
CA ASN A 328 -22.70 24.22 11.08
C ASN A 328 -23.35 24.81 12.35
N ALA A 329 -23.77 26.09 12.27
CA ALA A 329 -24.48 26.80 13.35
C ALA A 329 -25.81 26.16 13.80
N TRP A 330 -26.34 25.23 13.01
CA TRP A 330 -27.59 24.51 13.24
C TRP A 330 -27.37 23.03 13.56
N ILE A 331 -26.17 22.64 14.03
CA ILE A 331 -25.85 21.24 14.34
C ILE A 331 -26.83 20.61 15.34
N PHE A 332 -27.43 21.39 16.24
CA PHE A 332 -28.43 20.93 17.21
C PHE A 332 -29.73 20.39 16.58
N LEU A 333 -30.03 20.70 15.31
CA LEU A 333 -31.21 20.14 14.62
C LEU A 333 -30.92 18.81 13.93
N LYS A 334 -29.65 18.48 13.65
CA LYS A 334 -29.24 17.27 12.90
C LYS A 334 -29.47 15.92 13.61
N PRO A 335 -29.46 15.78 14.95
CA PRO A 335 -29.62 14.49 15.62
C PRO A 335 -30.97 13.81 15.37
N LEU A 336 -32.01 14.57 15.02
CA LEU A 336 -33.35 14.06 14.72
C LEU A 336 -33.74 14.45 13.30
N THR A 337 -34.43 13.56 12.60
CA THR A 337 -34.95 13.85 11.26
C THR A 337 -36.08 14.88 11.33
N MET A 338 -36.29 15.64 10.25
CA MET A 338 -37.39 16.62 10.19
C MET A 338 -38.76 15.97 10.38
N GLU A 339 -38.94 14.74 9.91
CA GLU A 339 -40.15 13.94 10.13
C GLU A 339 -40.42 13.71 11.63
N LEU A 340 -39.37 13.38 12.39
CA LEU A 340 -39.49 13.13 13.83
C LEU A 340 -39.71 14.42 14.62
N TRP A 341 -39.09 15.54 14.20
CA TRP A 341 -39.35 16.87 14.76
C TRP A 341 -40.81 17.27 14.61
N LEU A 342 -41.36 17.14 13.40
CA LEU A 342 -42.76 17.47 13.10
C LEU A 342 -43.73 16.56 13.86
N THR A 343 -43.44 15.25 13.91
CA THR A 343 -44.26 14.28 14.65
C THR A 343 -44.27 14.60 16.15
N THR A 344 -43.11 14.91 16.75
CA THR A 344 -43.01 15.29 18.17
C THR A 344 -43.81 16.56 18.46
N GLY A 345 -43.72 17.57 17.58
CA GLY A 345 -44.51 18.81 17.70
C GLY A 345 -46.02 18.57 17.60
N ALA A 346 -46.47 17.69 16.70
CA ALA A 346 -47.88 17.35 16.57
C ALA A 346 -48.42 16.61 17.81
N PHE A 347 -47.67 15.62 18.31
CA PHE A 347 -48.04 14.89 19.52
C PHE A 347 -47.99 15.77 20.78
N PHE A 348 -47.11 16.77 20.82
CA PHE A 348 -47.09 17.77 21.89
C PHE A 348 -48.41 18.56 21.93
N ILE A 349 -48.87 19.08 20.79
CA ILE A 349 -50.15 19.82 20.71
C ILE A 349 -51.33 18.90 21.06
N TYR A 350 -51.34 17.68 20.51
CA TYR A 350 -52.38 16.68 20.79
C TYR A 350 -52.46 16.35 22.28
N THR A 351 -51.33 16.10 22.94
CA THR A 351 -51.31 15.75 24.36
C THR A 351 -51.75 16.93 25.23
N GLY A 352 -51.31 18.15 24.91
CA GLY A 352 -51.78 19.36 25.57
C GLY A 352 -53.30 19.55 25.44
N PHE A 353 -53.87 19.26 24.27
CA PHE A 353 -55.31 19.28 24.07
C PHE A 353 -56.04 18.20 24.88
N VAL A 354 -55.54 16.96 24.92
CA VAL A 354 -56.13 15.87 25.71
C VAL A 354 -56.15 16.21 27.20
N ILE A 355 -55.04 16.73 27.73
CA ILE A 355 -54.94 17.15 29.13
C ILE A 355 -55.92 18.30 29.41
N TRP A 356 -56.01 19.27 28.50
CA TRP A 356 -56.98 20.34 28.60
C TRP A 356 -58.40 19.82 28.69
N VAL A 357 -58.84 18.90 27.82
CA VAL A 357 -60.18 18.30 27.88
C VAL A 357 -60.43 17.62 29.24
N LEU A 358 -59.45 16.87 29.75
CA LEU A 358 -59.58 16.10 30.99
C LEU A 358 -59.57 16.96 32.26
N GLU A 359 -58.88 18.10 32.26
CA GLU A 359 -58.77 19.00 33.42
C GLU A 359 -59.76 20.18 33.36
N HIS A 360 -60.25 20.56 32.17
CA HIS A 360 -61.15 21.71 31.97
C HIS A 360 -62.44 21.62 32.83
N GLY A 361 -62.96 20.40 33.00
CA GLY A 361 -64.15 20.17 33.81
C GLY A 361 -63.94 20.37 35.31
N ILE A 362 -62.72 20.14 35.83
CA ILE A 362 -62.48 19.91 37.27
C ILE A 362 -61.58 20.98 37.88
N ASN A 363 -60.58 21.49 37.14
CA ASN A 363 -59.57 22.40 37.66
C ASN A 363 -59.89 23.87 37.31
N LYS A 364 -59.81 24.76 38.31
CA LYS A 364 -60.07 26.20 38.15
C LYS A 364 -58.92 26.93 37.44
N ASP A 365 -57.71 26.39 37.50
CA ASP A 365 -56.51 26.99 36.89
C ASP A 365 -56.53 26.89 35.35
N PHE A 366 -57.31 25.95 34.80
CA PHE A 366 -57.53 25.77 33.36
C PHE A 366 -58.78 26.52 32.83
N ARG A 367 -59.37 27.42 33.64
CA ARG A 367 -60.54 28.25 33.29
C ARG A 367 -60.13 29.73 33.15
N GLY A 368 -60.50 30.37 32.03
CA GLY A 368 -60.14 31.76 31.75
C GLY A 368 -60.68 32.25 30.40
N LYS A 369 -60.27 33.45 29.97
CA LYS A 369 -60.60 33.95 28.61
C LYS A 369 -59.96 33.03 27.55
N PRO A 370 -60.56 32.86 26.35
CA PRO A 370 -60.04 31.93 25.32
C PRO A 370 -58.56 32.12 24.97
N SER A 371 -58.07 33.36 24.96
CA SER A 371 -56.65 33.68 24.73
C SER A 371 -55.71 33.23 25.85
N GLN A 372 -56.16 33.25 27.11
CA GLN A 372 -55.39 32.76 28.25
C GLN A 372 -55.38 31.23 28.29
N GLN A 373 -56.47 30.58 27.89
CA GLN A 373 -56.58 29.12 27.85
C GLN A 373 -55.60 28.49 26.86
N VAL A 374 -55.48 29.06 25.66
CA VAL A 374 -54.49 28.62 24.67
C VAL A 374 -53.07 28.78 25.24
N GLY A 375 -52.79 29.90 25.90
CA GLY A 375 -51.51 30.13 26.59
C GLY A 375 -51.19 29.07 27.65
N THR A 376 -52.18 28.69 28.48
CA THR A 376 -52.02 27.65 29.52
C THR A 376 -51.77 26.27 28.91
N ILE A 377 -52.40 25.90 27.79
CA ILE A 377 -52.16 24.62 27.09
C ILE A 377 -50.71 24.50 26.63
N PHE A 378 -50.20 25.54 25.95
CA PHE A 378 -48.83 25.56 25.47
C PHE A 378 -47.83 25.64 26.61
N TYR A 379 -48.08 26.48 27.62
CA TYR A 379 -47.20 26.63 28.78
C TYR A 379 -47.11 25.34 29.61
N PHE A 380 -48.24 24.70 29.92
CA PHE A 380 -48.27 23.48 30.73
C PHE A 380 -47.55 22.30 30.05
N THR A 381 -47.82 22.11 28.76
CA THR A 381 -47.20 21.04 27.97
C THR A 381 -45.69 21.30 27.82
N PHE A 382 -45.27 22.57 27.70
CA PHE A 382 -43.87 22.96 27.62
C PHE A 382 -43.14 22.80 28.96
N SER A 383 -43.77 23.17 30.08
CA SER A 383 -43.26 22.96 31.43
C SER A 383 -43.05 21.48 31.75
N THR A 384 -43.88 20.60 31.17
CA THR A 384 -43.70 19.14 31.26
C THR A 384 -42.47 18.66 30.50
N PHE A 385 -42.16 19.27 29.35
CA PHE A 385 -40.98 18.94 28.54
C PHE A 385 -39.66 19.30 29.23
N VAL A 386 -39.65 20.35 30.07
CA VAL A 386 -38.46 20.84 30.80
C VAL A 386 -38.43 20.33 32.26
N PHE A 387 -39.29 19.39 32.65
CA PHE A 387 -39.41 18.88 34.03
C PHE A 387 -39.70 19.98 35.08
N ALA A 388 -40.30 21.11 34.68
CA ALA A 388 -40.63 22.24 35.54
C ALA A 388 -42.12 22.19 35.97
N HIS A 389 -42.50 21.23 36.81
CA HIS A 389 -43.89 21.04 37.23
C HIS A 389 -44.34 22.08 38.27
N LYS A 390 -45.15 23.06 37.86
CA LYS A 390 -45.71 24.08 38.77
C LYS A 390 -47.18 23.84 39.15
N GLU A 391 -47.94 23.15 38.32
CA GLU A 391 -49.40 22.99 38.48
C GLU A 391 -49.78 21.57 38.95
N ARG A 392 -50.66 21.49 39.94
CA ARG A 392 -51.15 20.21 40.49
C ARG A 392 -52.34 19.73 39.65
N MET A 393 -52.19 18.58 38.99
CA MET A 393 -53.31 17.91 38.30
C MET A 393 -54.24 17.21 39.29
N ILE A 394 -55.54 17.31 39.04
CA ILE A 394 -56.59 16.78 39.92
C ILE A 394 -57.17 15.48 39.33
N SER A 395 -57.20 15.32 38.01
CA SER A 395 -57.77 14.15 37.34
C SER A 395 -56.81 12.97 37.31
N ASN A 396 -57.25 11.81 37.80
CA ASN A 396 -56.47 10.55 37.75
C ASN A 396 -56.18 10.12 36.30
N PHE A 397 -57.08 10.38 35.35
CA PHE A 397 -56.88 10.06 33.93
C PHE A 397 -55.87 11.01 33.28
N ALA A 398 -55.90 12.30 33.60
CA ALA A 398 -54.90 13.25 33.12
C ALA A 398 -53.50 12.90 33.67
N ARG A 399 -53.42 12.48 34.93
CA ARG A 399 -52.19 12.00 35.57
C ARG A 399 -51.60 10.79 34.85
N PHE A 400 -52.43 9.84 34.41
CA PHE A 400 -51.98 8.67 33.65
C PHE A 400 -51.43 9.05 32.27
N VAL A 401 -52.18 9.85 31.50
CA VAL A 401 -51.73 10.36 30.18
C VAL A 401 -50.41 11.11 30.32
N MET A 402 -50.26 11.89 31.39
CA MET A 402 -49.05 12.65 31.69
C MET A 402 -47.85 11.78 32.06
N ILE A 403 -48.05 10.69 32.82
CA ILE A 403 -46.95 9.75 33.13
C ILE A 403 -46.43 9.12 31.82
N ILE A 404 -47.32 8.70 30.92
CA ILE A 404 -46.93 8.15 29.61
C ILE A 404 -46.20 9.21 28.78
N TRP A 405 -46.73 10.44 28.72
CA TRP A 405 -46.11 11.52 27.97
C TRP A 405 -44.71 11.88 28.49
N VAL A 406 -44.53 11.98 29.80
CA VAL A 406 -43.22 12.21 30.43
C VAL A 406 -42.26 11.07 30.08
N PHE A 407 -42.71 9.82 30.06
CA PHE A 407 -41.88 8.69 29.64
C PHE A 407 -41.42 8.80 28.18
N VAL A 408 -42.32 9.18 27.26
CA VAL A 408 -41.99 9.42 25.85
C VAL A 408 -40.98 10.55 25.70
N VAL A 409 -41.19 11.69 26.38
CA VAL A 409 -40.27 12.82 26.36
C VAL A 409 -38.89 12.43 26.94
N LEU A 410 -38.86 11.62 27.99
CA LEU A 410 -37.61 11.13 28.59
C LEU A 410 -36.80 10.27 27.61
N ILE A 411 -37.46 9.37 26.87
CA ILE A 411 -36.79 8.59 25.83
C ILE A 411 -36.27 9.51 24.71
N LEU A 412 -37.10 10.42 24.22
CA LEU A 412 -36.71 11.35 23.14
C LEU A 412 -35.53 12.25 23.53
N THR A 413 -35.52 12.80 24.75
CA THR A 413 -34.43 13.64 25.27
C THR A 413 -33.15 12.83 25.49
N SER A 414 -33.25 11.59 25.98
CA SER A 414 -32.11 10.69 26.15
C SER A 414 -31.51 10.28 24.80
N SER A 415 -32.34 9.89 23.82
CA SER A 415 -31.91 9.54 22.46
C SER A 415 -31.32 10.74 21.72
N TYR A 416 -31.91 11.94 21.89
CA TYR A 416 -31.36 13.18 21.35
C TYR A 416 -29.97 13.46 21.91
N THR A 417 -29.80 13.38 23.23
CA THR A 417 -28.53 13.63 23.89
C THR A 417 -27.47 12.62 23.43
N ALA A 418 -27.80 11.33 23.40
CA ALA A 418 -26.89 10.29 22.91
C ALA A 418 -26.46 10.50 21.45
N SER A 419 -27.41 10.85 20.57
CA SER A 419 -27.14 11.07 19.15
C SER A 419 -26.31 12.35 18.91
N LEU A 420 -26.60 13.42 19.65
CA LEU A 420 -25.81 14.65 19.62
C LEU A 420 -24.40 14.41 20.13
N THR A 421 -24.23 13.69 21.24
CA THR A 421 -22.91 13.32 21.77
C THR A 421 -22.14 12.49 20.76
N SER A 422 -22.76 11.46 20.16
CA SER A 422 -22.11 10.65 19.12
C SER A 422 -21.68 11.47 17.90
N LEU A 423 -22.48 12.46 17.49
CA LEU A 423 -22.15 13.33 16.36
C LEU A 423 -20.97 14.27 16.70
N LEU A 424 -20.85 14.68 17.95
CA LEU A 424 -19.77 15.56 18.41
C LEU A 424 -18.46 14.79 18.72
N THR A 425 -18.52 13.50 19.02
CA THR A 425 -17.34 12.68 19.36
C THR A 425 -16.72 12.01 18.15
N VAL A 426 -17.48 11.69 17.10
CA VAL A 426 -16.97 10.97 15.92
C VAL A 426 -16.45 11.95 14.87
N GLN A 427 -15.12 12.15 14.82
CA GLN A 427 -14.44 12.83 13.71
C GLN A 427 -14.39 11.91 12.47
N GLN A 428 -15.52 11.69 11.81
CA GLN A 428 -15.51 11.04 10.49
C GLN A 428 -15.41 12.09 9.39
N LEU A 429 -14.19 12.26 8.86
CA LEU A 429 -13.97 12.87 7.55
C LEU A 429 -14.66 11.97 6.50
N GLN A 430 -15.91 12.31 6.18
CA GLN A 430 -16.69 11.61 5.17
C GLN A 430 -16.21 12.06 3.78
N PRO A 431 -15.80 11.12 2.92
CA PRO A 431 -15.40 11.48 1.56
C PRO A 431 -16.63 11.95 0.77
N THR A 432 -16.40 12.85 -0.19
CA THR A 432 -17.46 13.32 -1.09
C THR A 432 -18.03 12.17 -1.93
N ILE A 433 -17.16 11.24 -2.33
CA ILE A 433 -17.43 10.06 -3.16
C ILE A 433 -16.89 8.84 -2.42
N LYS A 434 -17.70 7.79 -2.25
CA LYS A 434 -17.31 6.62 -1.44
C LYS A 434 -16.65 5.51 -2.25
N ASP A 435 -16.95 5.44 -3.54
CA ASP A 435 -16.43 4.38 -4.42
C ASP A 435 -16.47 4.82 -5.89
N ILE A 436 -15.75 4.09 -6.75
CA ILE A 436 -15.79 4.24 -8.20
C ILE A 436 -17.20 4.06 -8.77
N SER A 437 -18.04 3.26 -8.12
CA SER A 437 -19.45 3.09 -8.50
C SER A 437 -20.24 4.39 -8.40
N ASP A 438 -19.91 5.25 -7.44
CA ASP A 438 -20.54 6.56 -7.30
C ASP A 438 -20.08 7.51 -8.42
N LEU A 439 -18.79 7.47 -8.80
CA LEU A 439 -18.25 8.24 -9.94
C LEU A 439 -18.95 7.91 -11.25
N LYS A 440 -19.25 6.63 -11.48
CA LYS A 440 -19.99 6.18 -12.67
C LYS A 440 -21.41 6.72 -12.70
N LYS A 441 -22.07 6.76 -11.55
CA LYS A 441 -23.45 7.25 -11.42
C LYS A 441 -23.54 8.76 -11.59
N THR A 442 -22.58 9.51 -11.03
CA THR A 442 -22.56 10.97 -11.15
C THR A 442 -22.10 11.44 -12.52
N GLY A 443 -21.25 10.67 -13.21
CA GLY A 443 -20.71 11.05 -14.52
C GLY A 443 -19.76 12.25 -14.44
N ASP A 444 -19.08 12.40 -13.31
CA ASP A 444 -18.14 13.49 -13.03
C ASP A 444 -16.81 13.33 -13.78
N TYR A 445 -16.09 14.46 -13.91
CA TYR A 445 -14.72 14.44 -14.43
C TYR A 445 -13.74 13.86 -13.40
N VAL A 446 -12.80 13.05 -13.91
CA VAL A 446 -11.79 12.35 -13.12
C VAL A 446 -10.40 12.69 -13.64
N GLY A 447 -9.50 13.06 -12.74
CA GLY A 447 -8.10 13.38 -13.04
C GLY A 447 -7.19 12.16 -12.96
N TYR A 448 -6.12 12.16 -13.74
CA TYR A 448 -5.04 11.16 -13.69
C TYR A 448 -3.71 11.79 -14.15
N LEU A 449 -2.58 11.14 -13.84
CA LEU A 449 -1.25 11.57 -14.28
C LEU A 449 -1.04 11.32 -15.78
N SER A 450 -0.62 12.35 -16.50
CA SER A 450 -0.31 12.30 -17.93
C SER A 450 0.77 11.26 -18.24
N GLY A 451 0.57 10.44 -19.27
CA GLY A 451 1.51 9.38 -19.66
C GLY A 451 1.46 8.12 -18.76
N SER A 452 0.52 8.05 -17.83
CA SER A 452 0.29 6.88 -16.97
C SER A 452 -0.62 5.84 -17.64
N PHE A 453 -0.39 4.57 -17.33
CA PHE A 453 -1.28 3.46 -17.70
C PHE A 453 -2.66 3.58 -17.06
N VAL A 454 -2.81 4.45 -16.06
CA VAL A 454 -4.08 4.71 -15.37
C VAL A 454 -5.18 5.18 -16.33
N TYR A 455 -4.84 5.81 -17.46
CA TYR A 455 -5.82 6.13 -18.50
C TYR A 455 -6.53 4.89 -19.06
N GLU A 456 -5.77 3.84 -19.37
CA GLU A 456 -6.32 2.57 -19.87
C GLU A 456 -7.05 1.82 -18.76
N LEU A 457 -6.50 1.85 -17.54
CA LEU A 457 -7.14 1.26 -16.37
C LEU A 457 -8.50 1.91 -16.08
N ALA A 458 -8.59 3.24 -16.07
CA ALA A 458 -9.84 3.97 -15.82
C ALA A 458 -10.92 3.65 -16.87
N GLN A 459 -10.52 3.47 -18.13
CA GLN A 459 -11.42 2.99 -19.18
C GLN A 459 -11.88 1.56 -18.96
N SER A 460 -10.97 0.64 -18.59
CA SER A 460 -11.32 -0.74 -18.26
C SER A 460 -12.27 -0.84 -17.06
N LEU A 461 -12.16 0.12 -16.14
CA LEU A 461 -13.05 0.28 -15.00
C LEU A 461 -14.39 0.90 -15.38
N GLY A 462 -14.62 1.30 -16.63
CA GLY A 462 -15.91 1.79 -17.14
C GLY A 462 -16.13 3.30 -17.02
N ILE A 463 -15.07 4.10 -16.87
CA ILE A 463 -15.13 5.57 -16.97
C ILE A 463 -14.94 5.96 -18.44
N HIS A 464 -15.85 6.76 -18.99
CA HIS A 464 -15.74 7.23 -20.37
C HIS A 464 -14.52 8.13 -20.57
N SER A 465 -13.81 7.97 -21.69
CA SER A 465 -12.62 8.75 -22.05
C SER A 465 -12.86 10.27 -22.06
N SER A 466 -14.06 10.71 -22.43
CA SER A 466 -14.44 12.14 -22.42
C SER A 466 -14.52 12.76 -21.01
N LYS A 467 -14.53 11.93 -19.96
CA LYS A 467 -14.57 12.36 -18.55
C LYS A 467 -13.20 12.28 -17.87
N LEU A 468 -12.17 11.82 -18.57
CA LEU A 468 -10.81 11.73 -18.05
C LEU A 468 -10.00 12.97 -18.43
N ARG A 469 -9.31 13.57 -17.46
CA ARG A 469 -8.46 14.75 -17.67
C ARG A 469 -7.02 14.50 -17.20
N PRO A 470 -6.01 14.71 -18.06
CA PRO A 470 -4.62 14.51 -17.68
C PRO A 470 -4.07 15.72 -16.91
N TYR A 471 -3.22 15.45 -15.91
CA TYR A 471 -2.46 16.46 -15.17
C TYR A 471 -1.00 16.01 -15.02
N ARG A 472 -0.08 16.93 -14.70
CA ARG A 472 1.37 16.64 -14.65
C ARG A 472 1.97 16.68 -13.25
N ASN A 473 1.47 17.55 -12.37
CA ASN A 473 2.05 17.78 -11.05
C ASN A 473 1.01 17.81 -9.93
N VAL A 474 1.51 17.81 -8.69
CA VAL A 474 0.72 17.77 -7.46
C VAL A 474 -0.13 19.03 -7.29
N GLU A 475 0.38 20.18 -7.73
CA GLU A 475 -0.30 21.47 -7.66
C GLU A 475 -1.52 21.51 -8.58
N ALA A 476 -1.39 20.99 -9.80
CA ALA A 476 -2.48 20.90 -10.76
C ALA A 476 -3.57 19.91 -10.28
N PHE A 477 -3.17 18.82 -9.62
CA PHE A 477 -4.09 17.93 -8.92
C PHE A 477 -4.89 18.67 -7.84
N HIS A 478 -4.22 19.46 -7.00
CA HIS A 478 -4.88 20.28 -5.97
C HIS A 478 -5.85 21.30 -6.57
N GLU A 479 -5.43 22.01 -7.62
CA GLU A 479 -6.26 23.02 -8.30
C GLU A 479 -7.49 22.38 -8.94
N ALA A 480 -7.34 21.22 -9.59
CA ALA A 480 -8.43 20.51 -10.22
C ALA A 480 -9.46 19.99 -9.22
N LEU A 481 -8.99 19.41 -8.10
CA LEU A 481 -9.87 18.93 -7.02
C LEU A 481 -10.57 20.07 -6.27
N SER A 482 -9.92 21.23 -6.15
CA SER A 482 -10.52 22.39 -5.45
C SER A 482 -11.56 23.11 -6.30
N LYS A 483 -11.41 23.14 -7.63
CA LYS A 483 -12.45 23.63 -8.56
C LYS A 483 -13.65 22.69 -8.64
N GLY A 484 -13.45 21.37 -8.56
CA GLY A 484 -14.53 20.40 -8.69
C GLY A 484 -15.06 20.25 -10.12
N SER A 485 -15.81 19.17 -10.38
CA SER A 485 -16.28 18.78 -11.73
C SER A 485 -17.18 19.84 -12.40
N GLN A 486 -17.95 20.61 -11.61
CA GLN A 486 -18.88 21.64 -12.11
C GLN A 486 -18.18 22.90 -12.62
N ASP A 487 -17.09 23.35 -11.97
CA ASP A 487 -16.37 24.58 -12.33
C ASP A 487 -15.14 24.30 -13.23
N GLY A 488 -15.21 23.24 -14.03
CA GLY A 488 -14.16 22.87 -14.97
C GLY A 488 -12.93 22.21 -14.32
N GLY A 489 -13.04 21.70 -13.10
CA GLY A 489 -12.06 20.83 -12.43
C GLY A 489 -12.44 19.34 -12.51
N VAL A 490 -12.13 18.59 -11.43
CA VAL A 490 -12.44 17.15 -11.29
C VAL A 490 -13.00 16.85 -9.90
N SER A 491 -13.87 15.84 -9.79
CA SER A 491 -14.40 15.39 -8.49
C SER A 491 -13.49 14.39 -7.78
N ALA A 492 -12.62 13.72 -8.53
CA ALA A 492 -11.72 12.69 -8.03
C ALA A 492 -10.46 12.60 -8.87
N ILE A 493 -9.38 12.12 -8.26
CA ILE A 493 -8.13 11.75 -8.94
C ILE A 493 -7.93 10.26 -8.75
N ILE A 494 -7.63 9.54 -9.84
CA ILE A 494 -7.26 8.13 -9.80
C ILE A 494 -5.80 8.05 -10.19
N ASP A 495 -4.98 7.49 -9.31
CA ASP A 495 -3.56 7.26 -9.60
C ASP A 495 -2.90 6.26 -8.66
N GLU A 496 -1.63 5.96 -8.94
CA GLU A 496 -0.81 5.07 -8.13
C GLU A 496 -0.62 5.60 -6.70
N ILE A 497 -0.67 4.69 -5.73
CA ILE A 497 -0.58 5.01 -4.29
C ILE A 497 0.64 5.88 -3.95
N PRO A 498 1.87 5.64 -4.47
CA PRO A 498 3.02 6.48 -4.17
C PRO A 498 2.80 7.96 -4.51
N TYR A 499 2.20 8.27 -5.67
CA TYR A 499 1.89 9.65 -6.05
C TYR A 499 0.81 10.27 -5.17
N MET A 500 -0.22 9.49 -4.83
CA MET A 500 -1.31 9.95 -3.98
C MET A 500 -0.81 10.24 -2.55
N LYS A 501 0.15 9.48 -2.03
CA LYS A 501 0.78 9.79 -0.73
C LYS A 501 1.50 11.13 -0.73
N VAL A 502 2.16 11.52 -1.82
CA VAL A 502 2.78 12.84 -1.94
C VAL A 502 1.74 13.97 -1.91
N LEU A 503 0.61 13.79 -2.61
CA LEU A 503 -0.50 14.75 -2.57
C LEU A 503 -1.10 14.88 -1.16
N LEU A 504 -1.32 13.75 -0.48
CA LEU A 504 -1.90 13.72 0.86
C LEU A 504 -0.94 14.27 1.92
N ALA A 505 0.37 14.05 1.79
CA ALA A 505 1.37 14.64 2.67
C ALA A 505 1.33 16.18 2.65
N LYS A 506 0.99 16.78 1.50
CA LYS A 506 0.87 18.24 1.34
C LYS A 506 -0.50 18.80 1.73
N TYR A 507 -1.59 18.04 1.54
CA TYR A 507 -2.98 18.51 1.68
C TYR A 507 -3.86 17.56 2.52
N CYS A 508 -3.32 17.05 3.62
CA CYS A 508 -3.90 16.00 4.45
C CYS A 508 -5.31 16.28 5.00
N THR A 509 -5.64 17.53 5.27
CA THR A 509 -6.93 17.93 5.85
C THR A 509 -8.04 18.09 4.80
N LYS A 510 -7.67 18.23 3.52
CA LYS A 510 -8.62 18.53 2.44
C LYS A 510 -9.03 17.28 1.65
N TYR A 511 -8.16 16.28 1.61
CA TYR A 511 -8.33 15.12 0.74
C TYR A 511 -8.20 13.82 1.52
N LYS A 512 -8.85 12.77 1.01
CA LYS A 512 -8.79 11.43 1.57
C LYS A 512 -8.68 10.41 0.46
N MET A 513 -7.88 9.37 0.72
CA MET A 513 -7.76 8.20 -0.12
C MET A 513 -8.95 7.26 0.13
N VAL A 514 -9.54 6.75 -0.95
CA VAL A 514 -10.72 5.88 -0.92
C VAL A 514 -10.42 4.60 -1.67
N GLY A 515 -10.12 3.55 -0.91
CA GLY A 515 -9.93 2.17 -1.35
C GLY A 515 -8.79 1.93 -2.35
N PRO A 516 -8.08 0.79 -2.31
CA PRO A 516 -7.33 0.35 -3.48
C PRO A 516 -8.34 -0.12 -4.53
N THR A 517 -8.43 0.60 -5.66
CA THR A 517 -9.33 0.23 -6.77
C THR A 517 -8.75 -0.88 -7.62
N HIS A 518 -7.43 -1.02 -7.63
CA HIS A 518 -6.74 -2.04 -8.39
C HIS A 518 -5.40 -2.39 -7.74
N ARG A 519 -5.07 -3.69 -7.69
CA ARG A 519 -3.77 -4.16 -7.23
C ARG A 519 -2.80 -4.22 -8.40
N THR A 520 -1.78 -3.35 -8.38
CA THR A 520 -0.59 -3.48 -9.23
C THR A 520 0.55 -4.08 -8.41
N ALA A 521 1.71 -4.35 -9.00
CA ALA A 521 2.87 -4.86 -8.25
C ALA A 521 3.79 -3.74 -7.71
N GLY A 522 3.51 -2.46 -7.97
CA GLY A 522 4.36 -1.33 -7.57
C GLY A 522 5.42 -0.97 -8.61
N PHE A 523 6.38 -0.11 -8.23
CA PHE A 523 7.50 0.26 -9.12
C PHE A 523 8.60 -0.79 -9.09
N GLY A 524 9.24 -1.05 -10.22
CA GLY A 524 10.38 -1.97 -10.34
C GLY A 524 11.36 -1.52 -11.42
N PHE A 525 12.61 -1.96 -11.31
CA PHE A 525 13.62 -1.69 -12.32
C PHE A 525 13.52 -2.71 -13.45
N VAL A 526 13.82 -2.26 -14.66
CA VAL A 526 13.55 -3.00 -15.89
C VAL A 526 14.84 -3.53 -16.48
N PHE A 527 14.86 -4.81 -16.80
CA PHE A 527 15.99 -5.49 -17.41
C PHE A 527 15.55 -6.23 -18.68
N PRO A 528 16.47 -6.50 -19.62
CA PRO A 528 16.24 -7.40 -20.73
C PRO A 528 15.78 -8.76 -20.21
N LYS A 529 14.86 -9.38 -20.93
CA LYS A 529 14.30 -10.68 -20.58
C LYS A 529 15.42 -11.74 -20.48
N GLY A 530 15.47 -12.47 -19.36
CA GLY A 530 16.51 -13.44 -19.04
C GLY A 530 17.81 -12.85 -18.49
N SER A 531 17.83 -11.57 -18.10
CA SER A 531 19.05 -10.93 -17.57
C SER A 531 19.52 -11.58 -16.26
N PRO A 532 20.82 -11.95 -16.15
CA PRO A 532 21.38 -12.55 -14.94
C PRO A 532 21.49 -11.54 -13.76
N LEU A 533 21.32 -10.24 -14.02
CA LEU A 533 21.39 -9.20 -13.00
C LEU A 533 20.10 -9.10 -12.17
N VAL A 534 18.96 -9.55 -12.71
CA VAL A 534 17.65 -9.40 -12.03
C VAL A 534 17.63 -10.08 -10.66
N PRO A 535 18.08 -11.34 -10.49
CA PRO A 535 18.07 -11.98 -9.16
C PRO A 535 19.04 -11.32 -8.17
N ASP A 536 20.21 -10.89 -8.64
CA ASP A 536 21.23 -10.25 -7.81
C ASP A 536 20.77 -8.88 -7.32
N ILE A 537 20.27 -8.03 -8.22
CA ILE A 537 19.76 -6.70 -7.89
C ILE A 537 18.48 -6.80 -7.06
N SER A 538 17.61 -7.77 -7.35
CA SER A 538 16.42 -7.99 -6.52
C SER A 538 16.78 -8.33 -5.07
N ARG A 539 17.79 -9.20 -4.87
CA ARG A 539 18.28 -9.53 -3.52
C ARG A 539 18.93 -8.32 -2.84
N ALA A 540 19.65 -7.50 -3.60
CA ALA A 540 20.22 -6.26 -3.11
C ALA A 540 19.13 -5.24 -2.69
N ILE A 541 18.07 -5.10 -3.48
CA ILE A 541 16.90 -4.26 -3.17
C ILE A 541 16.25 -4.73 -1.87
N LEU A 542 16.01 -6.03 -1.71
CA LEU A 542 15.43 -6.57 -0.46
C LEU A 542 16.32 -6.23 0.74
N ASN A 543 17.63 -6.43 0.63
CA ASN A 543 18.59 -6.09 1.68
C ASN A 543 18.60 -4.58 2.04
N VAL A 544 18.42 -3.70 1.04
CA VAL A 544 18.29 -2.26 1.28
C VAL A 544 16.96 -1.94 1.93
N THR A 545 15.87 -2.56 1.46
CA THR A 545 14.48 -2.31 1.91
C THR A 545 14.26 -2.77 3.35
N GLU A 546 14.88 -3.87 3.76
CA GLU A 546 14.83 -4.43 5.12
C GLU A 546 15.79 -3.74 6.10
N GLY A 547 16.67 -2.84 5.63
CA GLY A 547 17.67 -2.16 6.43
C GLY A 547 17.45 -0.65 6.61
N ASP A 548 18.24 -0.04 7.50
CA ASP A 548 18.14 1.39 7.87
C ASP A 548 18.34 2.35 6.68
N LYS A 549 19.00 1.90 5.60
CA LYS A 549 19.20 2.71 4.39
C LYS A 549 17.88 3.11 3.74
N MET A 550 16.89 2.21 3.71
CA MET A 550 15.59 2.54 3.12
C MET A 550 14.84 3.58 3.96
N GLU A 551 14.95 3.54 5.28
CA GLU A 551 14.38 4.58 6.14
C GLU A 551 15.03 5.94 5.90
N ALA A 552 16.36 5.98 5.73
CA ALA A 552 17.09 7.20 5.40
C ALA A 552 16.65 7.79 4.05
N ILE A 553 16.57 6.96 3.00
CA ILE A 553 16.10 7.37 1.66
C ILE A 553 14.65 7.87 1.73
N ASN A 554 13.76 7.16 2.43
CA ASN A 554 12.38 7.59 2.61
C ASN A 554 12.30 8.95 3.30
N ARG A 555 13.11 9.18 4.34
CA ARG A 555 13.13 10.45 5.09
C ARG A 555 13.67 11.60 4.25
N GLU A 556 14.66 11.34 3.40
CA GLU A 556 15.23 12.35 2.50
C GLU A 556 14.20 12.82 1.46
N TRP A 557 13.49 11.87 0.82
CA TRP A 557 12.62 12.19 -0.31
C TRP A 557 11.18 12.54 0.06
N PHE A 558 10.66 11.99 1.16
CA PHE A 558 9.28 12.21 1.61
C PHE A 558 9.19 12.92 2.96
N GLY A 559 10.32 13.29 3.55
CA GLY A 559 10.40 13.84 4.90
C GLY A 559 10.17 12.76 5.96
N GLN A 560 10.27 13.15 7.22
CA GLN A 560 9.62 12.36 8.27
C GLN A 560 8.14 12.40 7.92
N GLN A 561 7.51 11.24 7.65
CA GLN A 561 6.07 11.17 7.41
C GLN A 561 5.45 12.01 8.52
N VAL A 562 4.98 13.21 8.18
CA VAL A 562 4.04 13.92 9.01
C VAL A 562 2.90 12.97 8.91
N SER A 563 2.79 12.12 9.93
CA SER A 563 1.65 11.28 10.07
C SER A 563 0.53 12.29 9.90
N CYS A 564 -0.21 12.12 8.83
CA CYS A 564 -1.64 12.32 8.90
C CYS A 564 -2.11 11.23 9.87
N GLN A 565 -1.57 11.25 11.09
CA GLN A 565 -2.14 10.65 12.25
C GLN A 565 -3.55 11.14 12.11
N GLU A 566 -4.45 10.18 12.04
CA GLU A 566 -5.69 10.32 12.76
C GLU A 566 -5.47 11.39 13.82
N GLN A 567 -5.92 12.62 13.58
CA GLN A 567 -5.98 13.66 14.60
C GLN A 567 -7.05 13.26 15.65
N GLY A 568 -7.20 11.97 15.89
CA GLY A 568 -7.52 11.35 17.15
C GLY A 568 -6.28 11.12 18.02
N THR A 569 -5.18 11.90 17.88
CA THR A 569 -4.61 12.38 19.15
C THR A 569 -5.76 13.09 19.84
N THR A 570 -6.16 12.51 20.96
CA THR A 570 -7.18 12.93 21.92
C THR A 570 -6.88 14.34 22.47
N THR A 571 -6.68 15.33 21.62
CA THR A 571 -6.97 16.71 21.94
C THR A 571 -8.48 16.79 21.91
N SER A 572 -9.06 16.77 23.10
CA SER A 572 -10.44 17.14 23.36
C SER A 572 -10.70 18.51 22.71
N GLU A 573 -11.09 18.53 21.44
CA GLU A 573 -11.38 19.78 20.76
C GLU A 573 -12.58 20.38 21.47
N SER A 574 -12.33 21.52 22.13
CA SER A 574 -13.36 22.26 22.83
C SER A 574 -14.51 22.59 21.87
N LEU A 575 -15.72 22.61 22.40
CA LEU A 575 -16.90 22.97 21.63
C LEU A 575 -16.74 24.41 21.12
N SER A 576 -16.81 24.60 19.80
CA SER A 576 -16.64 25.92 19.18
C SER A 576 -17.91 26.76 19.33
N PHE A 577 -17.75 28.08 19.43
CA PHE A 577 -18.88 29.02 19.39
C PHE A 577 -19.71 28.84 18.11
N ASP A 578 -19.05 28.53 16.99
CA ASP A 578 -19.72 28.32 15.70
C ASP A 578 -20.74 27.18 15.73
N SER A 579 -20.50 26.13 16.53
CA SER A 579 -21.42 24.99 16.67
C SER A 579 -22.75 25.40 17.33
N PHE A 580 -22.75 26.40 18.22
CA PHE A 580 -23.91 26.79 19.04
C PHE A 580 -24.46 28.17 18.71
N LYS A 581 -23.90 28.86 17.72
CA LYS A 581 -24.30 30.21 17.31
C LYS A 581 -25.81 30.33 17.04
N GLY A 582 -26.45 29.31 16.46
CA GLY A 582 -27.89 29.30 16.22
C GLY A 582 -28.73 29.43 17.50
N LEU A 583 -28.35 28.76 18.60
CA LEU A 583 -29.07 28.84 19.88
C LEU A 583 -29.03 30.26 20.47
N PHE A 584 -27.87 30.93 20.40
CA PHE A 584 -27.74 32.30 20.89
C PHE A 584 -28.55 33.30 20.06
N ILE A 585 -28.65 33.08 18.74
CA ILE A 585 -29.49 33.90 17.86
C ILE A 585 -30.97 33.75 18.25
N ILE A 586 -31.45 32.53 18.45
CA ILE A 586 -32.84 32.27 18.84
C ILE A 586 -33.17 32.96 20.17
N SER A 587 -32.30 32.82 21.18
CA SER A 587 -32.49 33.45 22.48
C SER A 587 -32.53 34.99 22.39
N ARG A 588 -31.62 35.59 21.61
CA ARG A 588 -31.59 37.04 21.38
C ARG A 588 -32.84 37.54 20.68
N VAL A 589 -33.29 36.84 19.63
CA VAL A 589 -34.50 37.23 18.89
C VAL A 589 -35.73 37.11 19.77
N ALA A 590 -35.87 36.01 20.52
CA ALA A 590 -37.00 35.80 21.42
C ALA A 590 -37.08 36.88 22.51
N SER A 591 -35.96 37.17 23.18
CA SER A 591 -35.89 38.21 24.23
C SER A 591 -36.13 39.62 23.67
N ALA A 592 -35.52 39.98 22.54
CA ALA A 592 -35.76 41.26 21.89
C ALA A 592 -37.22 41.43 21.45
N THR A 593 -37.83 40.37 20.91
CA THR A 593 -39.24 40.38 20.51
C THR A 593 -40.14 40.52 21.73
N ALA A 594 -39.87 39.82 22.83
CA ALA A 594 -40.64 39.95 24.06
C ALA A 594 -40.56 41.38 24.63
N VAL A 595 -39.36 41.98 24.67
CA VAL A 595 -39.16 43.37 25.12
C VAL A 595 -39.88 44.34 24.18
N LEU A 596 -39.78 44.15 22.87
CA LEU A 596 -40.45 44.99 21.88
C LEU A 596 -41.98 44.92 22.00
N VAL A 597 -42.54 43.72 22.17
CA VAL A 597 -43.97 43.54 22.39
C VAL A 597 -44.40 44.19 23.71
N SER A 598 -43.65 44.02 24.80
CA SER A 598 -43.92 44.70 26.07
C SER A 598 -43.89 46.23 25.94
N ILE A 599 -42.91 46.76 25.20
CA ILE A 599 -42.83 48.20 24.92
C ILE A 599 -44.03 48.66 24.08
N ILE A 600 -44.42 47.90 23.04
CA ILE A 600 -45.58 48.24 22.22
C ILE A 600 -46.88 48.23 23.04
N ILE A 601 -47.08 47.22 23.90
CA ILE A 601 -48.24 47.13 24.79
C ILE A 601 -48.25 48.33 25.75
N PHE A 602 -47.12 48.63 26.38
CA PHE A 602 -46.97 49.78 27.28
C PHE A 602 -47.25 51.12 26.58
N LEU A 603 -46.72 51.32 25.38
CA LEU A 603 -46.96 52.52 24.57
C LEU A 603 -48.43 52.62 24.10
N TYR A 604 -49.08 51.49 23.83
CA TYR A 604 -50.49 51.45 23.46
C TYR A 604 -51.41 51.78 24.64
N GLU A 605 -51.13 51.21 25.82
CA GLU A 605 -51.89 51.43 27.06
C GLU A 605 -51.71 52.85 27.62
N HIS A 606 -50.57 53.48 27.33
CA HIS A 606 -50.27 54.87 27.71
C HIS A 606 -50.25 55.86 26.53
N ARG A 607 -50.94 55.53 25.43
CA ARG A 607 -51.03 56.38 24.23
C ARG A 607 -51.53 57.80 24.54
N ASN A 608 -52.38 57.96 25.55
CA ASN A 608 -52.91 59.26 25.98
C ASN A 608 -51.82 60.23 26.49
N ILE A 609 -50.73 59.70 27.07
CA ILE A 609 -49.58 60.49 27.54
C ILE A 609 -48.70 60.90 26.35
N ILE A 610 -48.60 60.05 25.32
CA ILE A 610 -47.84 60.32 24.09
C ILE A 610 -48.48 61.44 23.27
N THR A 611 -49.81 61.48 23.21
CA THR A 611 -50.60 62.48 22.46
C THR A 611 -50.76 63.83 23.18
N SER A 612 -50.24 63.98 24.40
CA SER A 612 -50.26 65.27 25.14
C SER A 612 -49.33 66.32 24.52
N GLU A 613 -49.59 67.61 24.71
CA GLU A 613 -48.78 68.72 24.15
C GLU A 613 -47.50 69.06 24.96
N CYS A 614 -47.12 68.25 25.98
CA CYS A 614 -45.97 68.53 26.84
C CYS A 614 -44.61 68.17 26.17
N SER A 615 -43.49 68.74 26.67
CA SER A 615 -42.15 68.60 26.07
C SER A 615 -41.64 67.14 26.05
N VAL A 616 -40.84 66.75 25.06
CA VAL A 616 -40.32 65.37 24.89
C VAL A 616 -39.63 64.84 26.15
N SER A 617 -38.88 65.70 26.86
CA SER A 617 -38.22 65.33 28.13
C SER A 617 -39.21 65.01 29.26
N GLN A 618 -40.33 65.74 29.33
CA GLN A 618 -41.39 65.53 30.32
C GLN A 618 -42.24 64.29 30.01
N LYS A 619 -42.43 63.96 28.72
CA LYS A 619 -43.09 62.71 28.31
C LYS A 619 -42.29 61.47 28.72
N ILE A 620 -40.97 61.53 28.56
CA ILE A 620 -40.06 60.43 28.93
C ILE A 620 -39.99 60.28 30.46
N SER A 621 -39.94 61.37 31.22
CA SER A 621 -39.92 61.30 32.70
C SER A 621 -41.25 60.80 33.28
N ALA A 622 -42.40 61.22 32.73
CA ALA A 622 -43.71 60.73 33.14
C ALA A 622 -43.89 59.23 32.87
N MET A 623 -43.40 58.73 31.72
CA MET A 623 -43.40 57.30 31.42
C MET A 623 -42.50 56.48 32.36
N ALA A 624 -41.31 56.99 32.68
CA ALA A 624 -40.39 56.30 33.58
C ALA A 624 -40.97 56.17 34.99
N VAL A 625 -41.62 57.23 35.50
CA VAL A 625 -42.30 57.21 36.81
C VAL A 625 -43.49 56.24 36.83
N GLN A 626 -44.20 56.09 35.71
CA GLN A 626 -45.35 55.20 35.62
C GLN A 626 -44.94 53.72 35.49
N PHE A 627 -43.86 53.44 34.77
CA PHE A 627 -43.23 52.12 34.72
C PHE A 627 -42.74 51.66 36.10
N ASP A 628 -42.21 52.57 36.93
CA ASP A 628 -41.78 52.27 38.30
C ASP A 628 -42.97 52.13 39.27
N LYS A 629 -44.04 52.94 39.14
CA LYS A 629 -45.25 52.83 39.98
C LYS A 629 -46.02 51.53 39.77
N GLU A 630 -46.07 50.99 38.56
CA GLU A 630 -46.77 49.74 38.27
C GLU A 630 -46.03 48.52 38.85
N LYS A 631 -44.71 48.65 39.03
CA LYS A 631 -43.86 47.67 39.72
C LYS A 631 -44.26 47.48 41.19
N ASP A 632 -44.70 48.56 41.86
CA ASP A 632 -45.19 48.50 43.24
C ASP A 632 -46.56 47.82 43.36
N ILE A 633 -47.42 47.96 42.35
CA ILE A 633 -48.75 47.30 42.29
C ILE A 633 -48.60 45.81 42.02
N PHE A 634 -47.64 45.38 41.20
CA PHE A 634 -47.33 43.96 41.00
C PHE A 634 -46.71 43.28 42.23
N SER A 635 -46.17 44.04 43.20
CA SER A 635 -45.66 43.49 44.47
C SER A 635 -46.75 43.23 45.52
N LYS A 636 -47.91 43.89 45.44
CA LYS A 636 -49.02 43.76 46.39
C LYS A 636 -50.31 43.35 45.69
N GLY A 637 -50.63 42.06 45.80
CA GLY A 637 -51.79 41.43 45.16
C GLY A 637 -53.10 42.21 45.29
N SER A 638 -53.74 42.40 44.14
CA SER A 638 -55.18 42.58 43.87
C SER A 638 -56.02 43.14 45.03
N LYS A 639 -56.27 44.46 45.01
CA LYS A 639 -57.53 45.02 45.51
C LYS A 639 -58.14 46.01 44.51
N LYS A 640 -59.39 45.72 44.18
CA LYS A 640 -60.35 46.46 43.35
C LYS A 640 -60.47 47.92 43.82
N ILE A 641 -60.44 48.89 42.89
CA ILE A 641 -60.73 50.30 43.16
C ILE A 641 -61.98 50.69 42.36
N ASP A 642 -63.02 51.11 43.08
CA ASP A 642 -64.25 51.67 42.53
C ASP A 642 -64.02 53.14 42.13
N PHE A 643 -64.60 53.56 41.00
CA PHE A 643 -64.59 54.94 40.51
C PHE A 643 -65.68 55.75 41.23
N LEU A 644 -65.29 56.82 41.94
CA LEU A 644 -66.18 57.86 42.43
C LEU A 644 -66.04 59.11 41.53
N CYS A 645 -67.04 59.36 40.68
CA CYS A 645 -67.21 60.65 40.01
C CYS A 645 -67.99 61.60 40.92
N ALA A 646 -67.44 62.79 41.20
CA ALA A 646 -68.17 63.89 41.82
C ALA A 646 -68.73 64.83 40.73
N ARG A 647 -70.02 65.17 40.83
CA ARG A 647 -70.68 66.23 40.03
C ARG A 647 -70.43 67.60 40.67
N THR A 648 -70.09 68.59 39.86
CA THR A 648 -70.27 70.01 40.21
C THR A 648 -71.39 70.62 39.36
N THR A 649 -72.08 71.59 39.96
CA THR A 649 -73.24 72.30 39.42
C THR A 649 -72.83 73.40 38.44
N ASP A 650 -72.35 73.01 37.27
CA ASP A 650 -72.55 73.78 36.03
C ASP A 650 -72.26 72.86 34.84
N GLY A 651 -73.18 72.75 33.89
CA GLY A 651 -73.22 71.69 32.88
C GLY A 651 -72.19 71.80 31.76
N ARG A 652 -70.89 71.69 32.07
CA ARG A 652 -69.80 71.52 31.09
C ARG A 652 -68.75 70.53 31.61
N GLU A 653 -68.60 69.39 30.92
CA GLU A 653 -67.42 68.54 31.07
C GLU A 653 -66.21 69.24 30.43
N SER A 654 -65.20 69.56 31.26
CA SER A 654 -63.91 70.06 30.83
C SER A 654 -62.82 69.31 31.59
N CYS A 655 -62.23 68.29 30.97
CA CYS A 655 -61.00 67.67 31.45
C CYS A 655 -59.82 68.53 30.97
N VAL A 656 -59.35 69.46 31.80
CA VAL A 656 -58.04 70.10 31.61
C VAL A 656 -57.01 69.23 32.33
N ALA A 657 -56.05 68.69 31.56
CA ALA A 657 -54.87 68.05 32.11
C ALA A 657 -53.87 69.14 32.52
N GLU A 658 -53.72 69.33 33.83
CA GLU A 658 -52.74 70.27 34.39
C GLU A 658 -51.36 69.58 34.47
N CYS A 659 -50.42 69.96 33.58
CA CYS A 659 -49.01 69.53 33.62
C CYS A 659 -48.31 70.26 34.79
N ASN A 660 -48.55 69.86 36.05
CA ASN A 660 -47.77 70.31 37.21
C ASN A 660 -46.67 69.29 37.57
N ALA A 661 -45.43 69.64 37.23
CA ALA A 661 -44.24 68.98 37.73
C ALA A 661 -43.89 69.55 39.11
N SER A 662 -44.38 68.92 40.17
CA SER A 662 -43.87 69.15 41.53
C SER A 662 -42.68 68.23 41.79
N THR A 663 -41.51 68.85 41.87
CA THR A 663 -40.25 68.27 42.37
C THR A 663 -40.47 67.70 43.78
N PRO A 664 -40.18 66.42 44.06
CA PRO A 664 -40.12 65.95 45.44
C PRO A 664 -38.78 66.36 46.06
N GLN A 665 -38.85 67.17 47.12
CA GLN A 665 -37.76 67.35 48.07
C GLN A 665 -37.44 66.00 48.74
N ILE A 666 -36.14 65.67 48.77
CA ILE A 666 -35.56 64.54 49.50
C ILE A 666 -35.80 64.73 51.01
N PRO A 667 -36.39 63.77 51.74
CA PRO A 667 -36.18 63.69 53.18
C PRO A 667 -34.81 63.07 53.43
N ALA A 668 -33.93 63.83 54.09
CA ALA A 668 -32.69 63.32 54.62
C ALA A 668 -32.98 62.28 55.71
N SER A 669 -32.59 61.04 55.46
CA SER A 669 -32.40 60.04 56.51
C SER A 669 -31.08 59.33 56.25
N SER A 670 -30.11 59.71 57.08
CA SER A 670 -28.76 59.16 57.20
C SER A 670 -28.77 57.67 57.54
N VAL A 671 -28.12 56.85 56.73
CA VAL A 671 -27.51 55.59 57.19
C VAL A 671 -26.15 55.46 56.50
N SER A 672 -25.13 55.30 57.34
CA SER A 672 -23.70 55.26 57.08
C SER A 672 -23.27 54.11 56.17
N VAL A 673 -22.44 54.44 55.17
CA VAL A 673 -21.59 53.51 54.43
C VAL A 673 -20.23 53.49 55.14
N HIS A 674 -19.81 52.32 55.63
CA HIS A 674 -18.42 52.07 55.99
C HIS A 674 -17.78 51.32 54.83
N GLU A 675 -16.86 51.98 54.14
CA GLU A 675 -15.80 51.31 53.36
C GLU A 675 -14.80 50.72 54.35
N ASP A 676 -14.33 49.51 54.04
CA ASP A 676 -12.93 49.16 54.27
C ASP A 676 -12.46 48.22 53.16
N THR A 677 -11.35 48.66 52.56
CA THR A 677 -10.50 47.93 51.61
C THR A 677 -9.52 47.09 52.44
N VAL A 678 -9.13 45.88 52.00
CA VAL A 678 -7.74 45.35 52.09
C VAL A 678 -7.66 43.96 51.44
N TYR A 679 -6.66 43.81 50.55
CA TYR A 679 -6.13 42.55 50.01
C TYR A 679 -5.16 41.91 51.03
N SER A 680 -5.19 40.59 51.21
CA SER A 680 -4.05 39.66 50.99
C SER A 680 -4.09 38.37 51.85
N THR A 681 -3.68 37.28 51.17
CA THR A 681 -2.89 36.10 51.62
C THR A 681 -3.48 35.00 52.52
N GLU A 682 -3.39 33.79 51.94
CA GLU A 682 -3.01 32.47 52.48
C GLU A 682 -3.62 31.91 53.78
N GLY A 683 -4.06 30.65 53.69
CA GLY A 683 -4.44 29.83 54.83
C GLY A 683 -4.95 28.45 54.41
N SER A 684 -4.00 27.52 54.26
CA SER A 684 -4.13 26.07 54.09
C SER A 684 -4.96 25.35 55.18
N ILE A 685 -5.41 24.11 54.92
CA ILE A 685 -5.74 22.98 55.87
C ILE A 685 -6.49 21.85 55.10
N PRO A 686 -6.33 20.53 55.37
CA PRO A 686 -5.11 19.72 55.34
C PRO A 686 -5.32 18.35 54.64
N SER A 687 -4.24 17.57 54.56
CA SER A 687 -4.20 16.15 54.19
C SER A 687 -4.29 15.22 55.41
N THR A 688 -4.43 13.90 55.12
CA THR A 688 -4.20 12.65 55.91
C THR A 688 -5.46 11.86 56.28
N ASN A 689 -5.56 10.52 56.17
CA ASN A 689 -4.62 9.48 55.69
C ASN A 689 -5.32 8.11 55.47
N HIS A 690 -4.68 7.29 54.63
CA HIS A 690 -4.45 5.83 54.62
C HIS A 690 -5.52 4.76 54.98
N CYS A 691 -5.63 3.77 54.07
CA CYS A 691 -5.50 2.34 54.39
C CYS A 691 -4.89 1.56 53.19
N THR A 692 -4.18 0.48 53.53
CA THR A 692 -3.13 -0.27 52.81
C THR A 692 -3.63 -1.48 51.96
N PRO A 693 -2.74 -2.20 51.22
CA PRO A 693 -3.07 -3.02 50.05
C PRO A 693 -3.14 -4.54 50.31
N ILE A 694 -3.80 -5.30 49.42
CA ILE A 694 -3.75 -6.76 49.37
C ILE A 694 -3.60 -7.26 47.91
N GLN A 695 -2.45 -7.90 47.67
CA GLN A 695 -2.06 -8.99 46.75
C GLN A 695 -2.87 -9.32 45.46
N ASP A 696 -2.10 -9.36 44.35
CA ASP A 696 -2.40 -10.05 43.09
C ASP A 696 -2.41 -11.59 43.21
N PRO A 697 -3.15 -12.29 42.33
CA PRO A 697 -2.78 -13.59 41.79
C PRO A 697 -2.50 -13.54 40.26
N PRO A 698 -1.85 -14.58 39.69
CA PRO A 698 -0.96 -14.46 38.54
C PRO A 698 -1.65 -14.58 37.17
N GLY A 699 -0.91 -14.11 36.16
CA GLY A 699 -1.31 -14.08 34.76
C GLY A 699 -1.59 -15.45 34.13
N VAL A 700 -2.53 -15.45 33.20
CA VAL A 700 -2.81 -16.54 32.27
C VAL A 700 -2.17 -16.19 30.93
N ILE A 701 -1.25 -17.07 30.52
CA ILE A 701 -0.68 -17.16 29.18
C ILE A 701 -1.70 -17.90 28.32
N GLU A 702 -2.12 -17.33 27.20
CA GLU A 702 -2.88 -18.06 26.17
C GLU A 702 -2.06 -18.10 24.87
N ILE A 703 -1.59 -19.31 24.58
CA ILE A 703 -0.94 -19.73 23.34
C ILE A 703 -2.06 -20.22 22.43
N THR A 704 -2.12 -19.74 21.19
CA THR A 704 -2.89 -20.44 20.14
C THR A 704 -2.02 -20.74 18.91
N SER A 705 -1.89 -22.06 18.68
CA SER A 705 -1.38 -22.81 17.52
C SER A 705 -1.94 -22.31 16.17
N VAL A 706 -1.14 -22.21 15.11
CA VAL A 706 -0.81 -23.29 14.14
C VAL A 706 -2.00 -24.17 13.73
N ASN A 707 -2.57 -23.87 12.56
CA ASN A 707 -2.78 -24.82 11.47
C ASN A 707 -2.88 -24.06 10.13
#